data_AF-A0A957XV11-F1
#
_entry.id   AF-A0A957XV11-F1
#
_cell.length_a   1.000
_cell.length_b   1.000
_cell.length_c   1.000
_cell.angle_alpha   90.00
_cell.angle_beta   90.00
_cell.angle_gamma   90.00
#
_symmetry.space_group_name_H-M   'P 1'
#
loop_
_entity.id
_entity.type
_entity.pdbx_description
1 polymer ?
#
loop_
_entity_poly.entity_id
_entity_poly.type
_entity_poly.pdbx_seq_one_letter_code
_entity_poly.pdbx_strand_id
1 'polypeptide(L)'
;MTRKLVLLTLLILAVALVSACGPAAEEAAPTATAVPPTATAVPPTDTPVPPTATPAPPTDTPVPPTATPVPPTATPEPPQSSAVLDDATAYYSSGPKTISADDLFANLNDGDAENDPFILSVRALEDDTAGHIPGAYNVSIKELFTPDVLADLPTDQPIVVYCYTGQTAAQATAALNVMGYDASSLVFGMSGWTNDPTAYVKRFDAEKVARQYPTSTEEVAWPEASGETPDALGETSVAAAEAYFTDGGPKLIAADDVYNNLNDGDPDNDPFIISVRSAEDYAKGHVPGAVWASPKELFTADMLAKLPADRPIVTYCYTGQTAGQVTAGLNLLGYDAASMTYGMSGWSDDPEVYVKRFDPETTPRDFAFDTGAPASLAAGKMADDSAAAGNEVMDAAVAYFSAGPKTIAADALFENLNDGDETNDPYVISVRKPEDYAAGHIPGAVNISPADLFNPDVMATLPTDQPIVAYCYTGQSASQVTSALNMAGYDASNLVFGMSSWTTDPEVYKTRFEPETAKSYPTTTDPFEATGEYAVPSPLAATVAEAANTYFDAGMKTIKADALYENLNDGDETNDPYIISVRSADDYGKGHLPGAVWEDPKALFTPEGLATLPTDQPIVVYCYTGQTASQVTSALNLLGYDASSLVFGMSSWSDDPDVFAKRFDAAKAAHDYATEASHAFIYIRGEYFFAAQRLEAAVVEARAKGYIGKGIFGTSKDMEITVHRGAGAYICGEETALLTSLEGYRGHPRLKPPFPAVEGLYRKPTIVNNIETITQVVAIVRNGPEWYRQWGSEKSPGFALYCLSGQVKKPGVYELPYNTTLRQLIYDYAGGTIDDRPIKSVIPGGLSMPHVPIDKLDTPMTFEDIQGAGSSLGSCGIIVICEGESVVEVARRTMGFYREESCGKCTPCREGGGWIEKILERIERGEGQSSDLDLIDRLTWPIERQSFCPFGAASVWGVRSMIKLYRADFEAYIAETNPTGEEPELPVRPIYRPDTGEVAPKVRV
;
A
#
# COMPACT_ATOMS: atom_id res chain seq x y z
N MET A 1 30.65 -6.22 28.72
CA MET A 1 31.68 -5.47 27.95
C MET A 1 31.04 -4.60 26.86
N THR A 2 29.95 -5.07 26.27
CA THR A 2 29.18 -4.47 25.15
C THR A 2 28.51 -3.12 25.46
N ARG A 3 27.89 -2.94 26.63
CA ARG A 3 27.35 -1.63 27.06
C ARG A 3 28.41 -0.53 27.15
N LYS A 4 29.66 -0.89 27.48
CA LYS A 4 30.78 0.06 27.57
C LYS A 4 31.33 0.46 26.21
N LEU A 5 31.04 -0.30 25.14
CA LEU A 5 31.55 -0.06 23.78
C LEU A 5 30.58 0.82 22.97
N VAL A 6 29.26 0.65 23.17
CA VAL A 6 28.21 1.51 22.63
C VAL A 6 28.28 2.90 23.24
N LEU A 7 28.42 2.98 24.58
CA LEU A 7 28.66 4.24 25.30
C LEU A 7 29.90 4.96 24.74
N LEU A 8 30.87 4.21 24.19
CA LEU A 8 32.17 4.69 23.74
C LEU A 8 32.13 5.33 22.35
N THR A 9 31.50 4.67 21.38
CA THR A 9 31.30 5.22 20.02
C THR A 9 30.37 6.43 20.01
N LEU A 10 29.37 6.42 20.89
CA LEU A 10 28.49 7.56 21.09
C LEU A 10 29.19 8.66 21.89
N LEU A 11 30.02 8.32 22.90
CA LEU A 11 30.90 9.30 23.53
C LEU A 11 31.88 9.93 22.54
N ILE A 12 32.38 9.20 21.53
CA ILE A 12 33.26 9.76 20.50
C ILE A 12 32.54 10.86 19.72
N LEU A 13 31.34 10.56 19.22
CA LEU A 13 30.52 11.52 18.49
C LEU A 13 30.14 12.70 19.39
N ALA A 14 29.75 12.42 20.65
CA ALA A 14 29.42 13.43 21.64
C ALA A 14 30.62 14.29 22.06
N VAL A 15 31.81 13.72 22.28
CA VAL A 15 33.02 14.46 22.68
C VAL A 15 33.53 15.30 21.52
N ALA A 16 33.40 14.83 20.27
CA ALA A 16 33.68 15.63 19.08
C ALA A 16 32.70 16.83 18.95
N LEU A 17 31.43 16.64 19.33
CA LEU A 17 30.38 17.67 19.26
C LEU A 17 30.40 18.65 20.47
N VAL A 18 30.64 18.16 21.68
CA VAL A 18 30.66 18.94 22.93
C VAL A 18 31.94 19.78 23.03
N SER A 19 33.08 19.30 22.52
CA SER A 19 34.31 20.11 22.43
C SER A 19 34.17 21.28 21.45
N ALA A 20 33.20 21.22 20.53
CA ALA A 20 32.82 22.35 19.68
C ALA A 20 31.93 23.39 20.39
N CYS A 21 31.55 23.18 21.65
CA CYS A 21 30.67 24.06 22.44
C CYS A 21 31.25 24.44 23.83
N GLY A 22 32.39 25.14 23.88
CA GLY A 22 32.77 25.99 25.04
C GLY A 22 34.27 25.99 25.43
N PRO A 23 34.78 26.96 26.23
CA PRO A 23 34.05 27.95 27.05
C PRO A 23 34.46 29.43 26.82
N ALA A 24 33.57 30.36 27.17
CA ALA A 24 33.96 31.73 27.55
C ALA A 24 33.34 32.05 28.92
N ALA A 25 34.23 32.21 29.90
CA ALA A 25 34.13 32.95 31.16
C ALA A 25 33.04 32.61 32.21
N GLU A 26 33.58 32.13 33.34
CA GLU A 26 33.29 32.45 34.75
C GLU A 26 32.09 31.87 35.51
N GLU A 27 32.41 31.51 36.75
CA GLU A 27 31.63 30.83 37.76
C GLU A 27 30.32 31.55 38.10
N ALA A 28 29.20 30.86 37.88
CA ALA A 28 28.03 30.99 38.74
C ALA A 28 27.38 29.61 38.86
N ALA A 29 27.41 29.05 40.07
CA ALA A 29 26.77 27.78 40.39
C ALA A 29 25.26 27.85 40.13
N PRO A 30 24.64 26.90 39.38
CA PRO A 30 23.20 26.86 39.27
C PRO A 30 22.60 26.24 40.54
N THR A 31 22.10 27.07 41.45
CA THR A 31 21.10 26.66 42.43
C THR A 31 19.74 26.54 41.74
N ALA A 32 19.43 25.35 41.23
CA ALA A 32 18.07 24.96 40.88
C ALA A 32 17.82 23.56 41.45
N THR A 33 17.28 23.53 42.67
CA THR A 33 16.73 22.33 43.30
C THR A 33 15.58 21.79 42.45
N ALA A 34 15.62 20.49 42.15
CA ALA A 34 14.51 19.77 41.54
C ALA A 34 13.24 19.94 42.39
N VAL A 35 12.15 20.36 41.76
CA VAL A 35 10.81 20.35 42.36
C VAL A 35 10.19 18.99 42.03
N PRO A 36 9.88 18.13 43.02
CA PRO A 36 9.19 16.87 42.78
C PRO A 36 7.69 17.10 42.51
N PRO A 37 7.03 16.22 41.74
CA PRO A 37 5.62 16.37 41.42
C PRO A 37 4.79 16.18 42.70
N THR A 38 3.99 17.20 43.05
CA THR A 38 3.07 17.10 44.19
C THR A 38 1.69 16.72 43.68
N ALA A 39 1.28 15.48 43.92
CA ALA A 39 -0.09 15.04 43.75
C ALA A 39 -0.95 15.58 44.91
N THR A 40 -1.71 16.65 44.70
CA THR A 40 -2.88 16.96 45.55
C THR A 40 -3.89 17.82 44.79
N ALA A 41 -5.12 17.31 44.64
CA ALA A 41 -6.26 18.06 44.12
C ALA A 41 -6.72 19.14 45.12
N VAL A 42 -7.05 20.33 44.62
CA VAL A 42 -7.63 21.43 45.40
C VAL A 42 -9.14 21.54 45.06
N PRO A 43 -10.05 21.64 46.06
CA PRO A 43 -11.50 21.61 45.85
C PRO A 43 -12.07 22.98 45.42
N PRO A 44 -13.28 23.04 44.81
CA PRO A 44 -13.89 24.28 44.36
C PRO A 44 -14.46 25.07 45.54
N THR A 45 -14.19 26.38 45.58
CA THR A 45 -14.80 27.33 46.52
C THR A 45 -16.13 27.85 46.00
N ASP A 46 -17.16 27.68 46.83
CA ASP A 46 -18.49 28.27 46.76
C ASP A 46 -18.50 29.80 46.97
N THR A 47 -19.61 30.40 46.54
CA THR A 47 -20.22 31.70 46.91
C THR A 47 -19.91 32.96 46.04
N PRO A 48 -20.85 33.94 45.94
CA PRO A 48 -21.52 34.28 44.66
C PRO A 48 -21.59 35.79 44.37
N VAL A 49 -22.06 36.20 43.18
CA VAL A 49 -22.49 37.60 42.93
C VAL A 49 -23.89 37.61 42.28
N PRO A 50 -24.89 38.33 42.88
CA PRO A 50 -26.31 38.30 42.50
C PRO A 50 -26.73 39.62 41.75
N PRO A 51 -28.04 39.95 41.53
CA PRO A 51 -28.64 39.83 40.21
C PRO A 51 -29.41 41.08 39.70
N THR A 52 -29.87 40.99 38.43
CA THR A 52 -31.12 41.53 37.85
C THR A 52 -31.40 43.03 37.74
N ALA A 53 -31.78 43.45 36.52
CA ALA A 53 -33.04 44.19 36.27
C ALA A 53 -33.47 44.14 34.79
N THR A 54 -34.27 43.14 34.43
CA THR A 54 -35.33 43.10 33.38
C THR A 54 -36.50 44.05 33.80
N PRO A 55 -37.60 44.41 33.06
CA PRO A 55 -38.31 43.67 31.98
C PRO A 55 -39.01 44.53 30.86
N ALA A 56 -39.53 44.02 29.74
CA ALA A 56 -40.85 43.37 29.51
C ALA A 56 -41.33 43.71 28.05
N PRO A 57 -42.39 43.10 27.44
CA PRO A 57 -42.90 41.72 27.48
C PRO A 57 -43.46 41.26 26.07
N PRO A 58 -44.49 40.38 25.89
CA PRO A 58 -44.33 39.07 25.25
C PRO A 58 -45.26 38.84 24.02
N THR A 59 -45.00 37.78 23.23
CA THR A 59 -46.08 36.95 22.63
C THR A 59 -45.53 35.62 22.09
N ASP A 60 -45.93 34.56 22.77
CA ASP A 60 -46.31 33.22 22.30
C ASP A 60 -45.77 32.70 20.95
N THR A 61 -44.70 31.91 20.98
CA THR A 61 -44.63 30.62 20.28
C THR A 61 -43.60 29.72 20.98
N PRO A 62 -43.89 28.44 21.30
CA PRO A 62 -42.89 27.51 21.84
C PRO A 62 -41.85 27.18 20.76
N VAL A 63 -40.56 27.40 21.04
CA VAL A 63 -39.45 26.77 20.29
C VAL A 63 -39.10 25.45 21.01
N PRO A 64 -39.10 24.29 20.34
CA PRO A 64 -38.91 22.96 20.95
C PRO A 64 -37.43 22.68 21.31
N PRO A 65 -37.14 21.67 22.14
CA PRO A 65 -35.79 21.29 22.52
C PRO A 65 -34.93 20.92 21.31
N THR A 66 -33.79 21.59 21.15
CA THR A 66 -32.77 21.27 20.14
C THR A 66 -31.87 20.14 20.66
N ALA A 67 -32.48 18.97 20.75
CA ALA A 67 -31.86 17.66 20.73
C ALA A 67 -32.99 16.71 20.34
N THR A 68 -33.40 16.78 19.08
CA THR A 68 -34.13 15.65 18.52
C THR A 68 -33.04 14.70 18.05
N PRO A 69 -32.93 13.47 18.60
CA PRO A 69 -32.21 12.42 17.88
C PRO A 69 -32.80 12.42 16.48
N VAL A 70 -31.97 12.25 15.46
CA VAL A 70 -32.49 11.89 14.15
C VAL A 70 -33.45 10.71 14.43
N PRO A 71 -34.78 10.87 14.24
CA PRO A 71 -35.65 9.71 14.33
C PRO A 71 -35.06 8.73 13.32
N PRO A 72 -34.97 7.42 13.61
CA PRO A 72 -34.67 6.47 12.54
C PRO A 72 -35.60 6.88 11.40
N THR A 73 -35.03 7.32 10.27
CA THR A 73 -35.77 7.43 9.03
C THR A 73 -36.50 6.12 8.98
N ALA A 74 -37.84 6.14 9.08
CA ALA A 74 -38.61 4.92 9.22
C ALA A 74 -38.06 3.98 8.16
N THR A 75 -37.33 2.94 8.59
CA THR A 75 -36.72 2.03 7.66
C THR A 75 -37.88 1.60 6.79
N PRO A 76 -37.84 1.83 5.46
CA PRO A 76 -38.83 1.23 4.61
C PRO A 76 -38.82 -0.24 4.99
N GLU A 77 -39.95 -0.74 5.48
CA GLU A 77 -40.12 -2.19 5.62
C GLU A 77 -39.70 -2.74 4.25
N PRO A 78 -38.61 -3.52 4.14
CA PRO A 78 -37.91 -3.70 2.87
C PRO A 78 -38.95 -4.13 1.85
N PRO A 79 -39.22 -3.30 0.82
CA PRO A 79 -40.17 -3.69 -0.18
C PRO A 79 -39.48 -4.78 -0.97
N GLN A 80 -39.74 -6.04 -0.61
CA GLN A 80 -39.52 -7.15 -1.50
C GLN A 80 -40.54 -7.01 -2.63
N SER A 81 -40.32 -6.03 -3.48
CA SER A 81 -40.64 -6.17 -4.89
C SER A 81 -39.95 -7.46 -5.30
N SER A 82 -40.71 -8.55 -5.43
CA SER A 82 -40.16 -9.83 -5.87
C SER A 82 -39.38 -9.64 -7.18
N ALA A 83 -39.75 -8.66 -8.01
CA ALA A 83 -39.07 -8.33 -9.25
C ALA A 83 -37.60 -7.90 -9.07
N VAL A 84 -37.29 -6.91 -8.21
CA VAL A 84 -35.88 -6.47 -8.03
C VAL A 84 -35.04 -7.59 -7.40
N LEU A 85 -35.65 -8.39 -6.53
CA LEU A 85 -35.01 -9.55 -5.94
C LEU A 85 -34.77 -10.66 -6.97
N ASP A 86 -35.72 -10.95 -7.85
CA ASP A 86 -35.59 -11.95 -8.91
C ASP A 86 -34.47 -11.54 -9.88
N ASP A 87 -34.44 -10.26 -10.27
CA ASP A 87 -33.41 -9.68 -11.14
C ASP A 87 -32.01 -9.73 -10.49
N ALA A 88 -31.91 -9.33 -9.22
CA ALA A 88 -30.65 -9.41 -8.46
C ALA A 88 -30.20 -10.86 -8.29
N THR A 89 -31.12 -11.78 -7.96
CA THR A 89 -30.82 -13.21 -7.83
C THR A 89 -30.30 -13.77 -9.16
N ALA A 90 -30.93 -13.39 -10.28
CA ALA A 90 -30.50 -13.81 -11.62
C ALA A 90 -29.07 -13.33 -11.91
N TYR A 91 -28.77 -12.05 -11.67
CA TYR A 91 -27.44 -11.51 -11.86
C TYR A 91 -26.38 -12.19 -10.98
N TYR A 92 -26.57 -12.19 -9.66
CA TYR A 92 -25.58 -12.71 -8.71
C TYR A 92 -25.41 -14.24 -8.78
N SER A 93 -26.33 -14.95 -9.43
CA SER A 93 -26.15 -16.38 -9.72
C SER A 93 -24.98 -16.67 -10.68
N SER A 94 -24.69 -15.72 -11.60
CA SER A 94 -23.57 -15.75 -12.54
C SER A 94 -22.28 -15.13 -12.00
N GLY A 95 -22.40 -14.38 -10.91
CA GLY A 95 -21.29 -13.75 -10.20
C GLY A 95 -20.98 -12.32 -10.67
N PRO A 96 -20.26 -11.52 -9.86
CA PRO A 96 -19.84 -10.16 -10.22
C PRO A 96 -18.97 -10.13 -11.49
N LYS A 97 -19.28 -9.21 -12.42
CA LYS A 97 -18.59 -9.09 -13.71
C LYS A 97 -17.51 -8.01 -13.73
N THR A 98 -16.30 -8.36 -14.16
CA THR A 98 -15.14 -7.45 -14.25
C THR A 98 -14.31 -7.73 -15.49
N ILE A 99 -13.59 -6.73 -15.99
CA ILE A 99 -12.62 -6.87 -17.09
C ILE A 99 -11.30 -6.21 -16.70
N SER A 100 -10.16 -6.81 -17.08
CA SER A 100 -8.84 -6.21 -16.82
C SER A 100 -8.51 -5.13 -17.88
N ALA A 101 -7.54 -4.25 -17.56
CA ALA A 101 -7.08 -3.26 -18.52
C ALA A 101 -6.39 -3.88 -19.74
N ASP A 102 -5.78 -5.05 -19.59
CA ASP A 102 -5.15 -5.78 -20.69
C ASP A 102 -6.18 -6.45 -21.58
N ASP A 103 -7.22 -7.05 -21.00
CA ASP A 103 -8.30 -7.68 -21.79
C ASP A 103 -9.11 -6.63 -22.55
N LEU A 104 -9.45 -5.52 -21.89
CA LEU A 104 -10.12 -4.40 -22.57
C LEU A 104 -9.24 -3.84 -23.69
N PHE A 105 -7.93 -3.69 -23.46
CA PHE A 105 -7.02 -3.26 -24.51
C PHE A 105 -6.91 -4.29 -25.64
N ALA A 106 -6.87 -5.60 -25.34
CA ALA A 106 -6.82 -6.65 -26.35
C ALA A 106 -8.08 -6.66 -27.23
N ASN A 107 -9.26 -6.54 -26.63
CA ASN A 107 -10.53 -6.44 -27.34
C ASN A 107 -10.53 -5.26 -28.32
N LEU A 108 -10.16 -4.06 -27.85
CA LEU A 108 -10.11 -2.86 -28.71
C LEU A 108 -9.06 -2.92 -29.83
N ASN A 109 -8.22 -3.97 -29.85
CA ASN A 109 -7.10 -4.14 -30.77
C ASN A 109 -7.14 -5.45 -31.57
N ASP A 110 -8.22 -6.22 -31.48
CA ASP A 110 -8.35 -7.49 -32.20
C ASP A 110 -8.74 -7.31 -33.68
N GLY A 111 -9.19 -6.11 -34.06
CA GLY A 111 -9.61 -5.76 -35.41
C GLY A 111 -11.09 -6.05 -35.70
N ASP A 112 -11.87 -6.50 -34.71
CA ASP A 112 -13.28 -6.81 -34.77
C ASP A 112 -14.14 -5.67 -34.18
N ALA A 113 -14.16 -4.57 -34.93
CA ALA A 113 -14.76 -3.33 -34.47
C ALA A 113 -16.31 -3.35 -34.38
N GLU A 114 -16.95 -4.46 -34.74
CA GLU A 114 -18.38 -4.72 -34.58
C GLU A 114 -18.70 -5.35 -33.21
N ASN A 115 -17.71 -5.94 -32.53
CA ASN A 115 -17.84 -6.56 -31.21
C ASN A 115 -17.14 -5.78 -30.07
N ASP A 116 -16.63 -4.58 -30.36
CA ASP A 116 -16.03 -3.69 -29.36
C ASP A 116 -17.04 -3.33 -28.26
N PRO A 117 -16.64 -3.35 -26.97
CA PRO A 117 -17.53 -2.95 -25.90
C PRO A 117 -17.81 -1.44 -25.91
N PHE A 118 -19.01 -1.05 -25.47
CA PHE A 118 -19.34 0.33 -25.19
C PHE A 118 -18.65 0.80 -23.91
N ILE A 119 -17.67 1.70 -24.04
CA ILE A 119 -16.86 2.15 -22.92
C ILE A 119 -17.53 3.36 -22.25
N LEU A 120 -17.80 3.23 -20.96
CA LEU A 120 -18.54 4.22 -20.17
C LEU A 120 -17.72 4.72 -18.99
N SER A 121 -17.39 6.00 -19.00
CA SER A 121 -16.78 6.71 -17.88
C SER A 121 -17.85 7.30 -16.98
N VAL A 122 -17.88 6.89 -15.72
CA VAL A 122 -18.77 7.46 -14.69
C VAL A 122 -18.08 8.53 -13.83
N ARG A 123 -16.95 9.05 -14.30
CA ARG A 123 -16.17 10.10 -13.62
C ARG A 123 -16.82 11.47 -13.84
N ALA A 124 -16.46 12.45 -13.01
CA ALA A 124 -16.81 13.82 -13.28
C ALA A 124 -16.20 14.27 -14.62
N LEU A 125 -16.95 15.08 -15.39
CA LEU A 125 -16.52 15.54 -16.71
C LEU A 125 -15.13 16.20 -16.68
N GLU A 126 -14.82 16.95 -15.62
CA GLU A 126 -13.50 17.56 -15.42
C GLU A 126 -12.36 16.53 -15.31
N ASP A 127 -12.58 15.40 -14.63
CA ASP A 127 -11.59 14.32 -14.52
C ASP A 127 -11.45 13.53 -15.83
N ASP A 128 -12.54 13.44 -16.61
CA ASP A 128 -12.57 12.74 -17.88
C ASP A 128 -11.86 13.52 -19.00
N THR A 129 -12.03 14.85 -19.02
CA THR A 129 -11.33 15.76 -19.93
C THR A 129 -9.82 15.83 -19.68
N ALA A 130 -9.34 15.46 -18.48
CA ALA A 130 -7.91 15.36 -18.17
C ALA A 130 -7.24 14.11 -18.80
N GLY A 131 -8.03 13.16 -19.28
CA GLY A 131 -7.58 11.93 -19.94
C GLY A 131 -8.57 10.79 -19.69
N HIS A 132 -8.96 10.12 -20.78
CA HIS A 132 -9.93 9.02 -20.77
C HIS A 132 -9.46 7.87 -21.66
N ILE A 133 -10.09 6.71 -21.48
CA ILE A 133 -9.86 5.56 -22.35
C ILE A 133 -10.39 5.91 -23.76
N PRO A 134 -9.62 5.74 -24.84
CA PRO A 134 -10.05 6.13 -26.18
C PRO A 134 -11.43 5.57 -26.54
N GLY A 135 -12.34 6.45 -27.00
CA GLY A 135 -13.71 6.06 -27.36
C GLY A 135 -14.69 5.96 -26.19
N ALA A 136 -14.30 6.34 -24.97
CA ALA A 136 -15.20 6.37 -23.82
C ALA A 136 -16.23 7.50 -23.90
N TYR A 137 -17.48 7.17 -23.57
CA TYR A 137 -18.56 8.12 -23.32
C TYR A 137 -18.56 8.51 -21.85
N ASN A 138 -18.76 9.79 -21.54
CA ASN A 138 -18.83 10.26 -20.16
C ASN A 138 -20.28 10.57 -19.76
N VAL A 139 -20.67 10.11 -18.58
CA VAL A 139 -21.89 10.54 -17.89
C VAL A 139 -21.64 10.52 -16.40
N SER A 140 -22.14 11.53 -15.68
CA SER A 140 -22.10 11.51 -14.22
C SER A 140 -22.86 10.30 -13.70
N ILE A 141 -22.32 9.60 -12.70
CA ILE A 141 -23.02 8.46 -12.10
C ILE A 141 -24.41 8.82 -11.54
N LYS A 142 -24.65 10.10 -11.21
CA LYS A 142 -25.95 10.60 -10.75
C LYS A 142 -26.99 10.67 -11.88
N GLU A 143 -26.54 10.77 -13.12
CA GLU A 143 -27.38 10.95 -14.31
C GLU A 143 -27.52 9.64 -15.10
N LEU A 144 -26.61 8.68 -14.90
CA LEU A 144 -26.55 7.40 -15.60
C LEU A 144 -27.89 6.64 -15.60
N PHE A 145 -28.62 6.70 -14.50
CA PHE A 145 -29.85 5.92 -14.30
C PHE A 145 -31.14 6.72 -14.59
N THR A 146 -31.02 7.90 -15.21
CA THR A 146 -32.18 8.64 -15.70
C THR A 146 -32.76 7.94 -16.95
N PRO A 147 -34.08 7.99 -17.17
CA PRO A 147 -34.71 7.31 -18.30
C PRO A 147 -34.13 7.69 -19.67
N ASP A 148 -33.74 8.96 -19.85
CA ASP A 148 -33.18 9.45 -21.11
C ASP A 148 -31.80 8.83 -21.37
N VAL A 149 -30.90 8.80 -20.37
CA VAL A 149 -29.57 8.19 -20.52
C VAL A 149 -29.65 6.68 -20.71
N LEU A 150 -30.54 6.00 -19.98
CA LEU A 150 -30.74 4.55 -20.16
C LEU A 150 -31.24 4.21 -21.56
N ALA A 151 -32.08 5.04 -22.18
CA ALA A 151 -32.54 4.84 -23.55
C ALA A 151 -31.44 5.02 -24.61
N ASP A 152 -30.35 5.72 -24.25
CA ASP A 152 -29.18 5.92 -25.11
C ASP A 152 -28.10 4.83 -24.93
N LEU A 153 -28.21 4.00 -23.88
CA LEU A 153 -27.30 2.87 -23.68
C LEU A 153 -27.60 1.72 -24.66
N PRO A 154 -26.56 1.05 -25.18
CA PRO A 154 -26.77 -0.08 -26.06
C PRO A 154 -27.26 -1.32 -25.31
N THR A 155 -28.07 -2.12 -26.00
CA THR A 155 -28.65 -3.35 -25.45
C THR A 155 -28.12 -4.62 -26.12
N ASP A 156 -27.42 -4.46 -27.24
CA ASP A 156 -26.91 -5.51 -28.12
C ASP A 156 -25.38 -5.67 -28.07
N GLN A 157 -24.68 -4.84 -27.28
CA GLN A 157 -23.23 -4.91 -27.08
C GLN A 157 -22.85 -4.82 -25.59
N PRO A 158 -21.74 -5.44 -25.17
CA PRO A 158 -21.25 -5.35 -23.80
C PRO A 158 -20.87 -3.91 -23.41
N ILE A 159 -21.12 -3.53 -22.16
CA ILE A 159 -20.77 -2.22 -21.60
C ILE A 159 -19.59 -2.37 -20.62
N VAL A 160 -18.54 -1.58 -20.80
CA VAL A 160 -17.42 -1.54 -19.85
C VAL A 160 -17.43 -0.22 -19.10
N VAL A 161 -17.74 -0.28 -17.80
CA VAL A 161 -17.83 0.89 -16.93
C VAL A 161 -16.51 1.10 -16.20
N TYR A 162 -16.02 2.34 -16.16
CA TYR A 162 -14.84 2.69 -15.36
C TYR A 162 -14.98 4.02 -14.63
N CYS A 163 -14.24 4.10 -13.52
CA CYS A 163 -14.02 5.31 -12.73
C CYS A 163 -12.53 5.41 -12.42
N TYR A 164 -12.10 6.21 -11.44
CA TYR A 164 -10.67 6.33 -11.14
C TYR A 164 -10.07 5.02 -10.56
N THR A 165 -10.74 4.41 -9.58
CA THR A 165 -10.25 3.22 -8.82
C THR A 165 -11.04 1.94 -9.10
N GLY A 166 -12.08 1.99 -9.93
CA GLY A 166 -12.98 0.88 -10.27
C GLY A 166 -14.15 0.63 -9.30
N GLN A 167 -14.09 1.05 -8.03
CA GLN A 167 -15.15 0.71 -7.04
C GLN A 167 -16.50 1.38 -7.31
N THR A 168 -16.50 2.64 -7.72
CA THR A 168 -17.71 3.36 -8.13
C THR A 168 -18.31 2.77 -9.40
N ALA A 169 -17.45 2.38 -10.34
CA ALA A 169 -17.87 1.70 -11.57
C ALA A 169 -18.47 0.33 -11.26
N ALA A 170 -17.93 -0.42 -10.30
CA ALA A 170 -18.49 -1.69 -9.85
C ALA A 170 -19.93 -1.55 -9.33
N GLN A 171 -20.25 -0.48 -8.61
CA GLN A 171 -21.63 -0.20 -8.17
C GLN A 171 -22.56 0.05 -9.37
N ALA A 172 -22.13 0.86 -10.33
CA ALA A 172 -22.90 1.11 -11.55
C ALA A 172 -23.08 -0.16 -12.39
N THR A 173 -22.04 -0.99 -12.52
CA THR A 173 -22.06 -2.28 -13.22
C THR A 173 -23.12 -3.22 -12.65
N ALA A 174 -23.21 -3.34 -11.33
CA ALA A 174 -24.22 -4.20 -10.71
C ALA A 174 -25.64 -3.69 -10.99
N ALA A 175 -25.88 -2.38 -10.87
CA ALA A 175 -27.19 -1.81 -11.17
C ALA A 175 -27.59 -2.01 -12.64
N LEU A 176 -26.66 -1.80 -13.58
CA LEU A 176 -26.88 -2.07 -15.01
C LEU A 176 -27.24 -3.55 -15.26
N ASN A 177 -26.52 -4.50 -14.67
CA ASN A 177 -26.85 -5.92 -14.85
C ASN A 177 -28.16 -6.34 -14.20
N VAL A 178 -28.52 -5.77 -13.04
CA VAL A 178 -29.84 -5.99 -12.42
C VAL A 178 -30.96 -5.48 -13.35
N MET A 179 -30.71 -4.46 -14.15
CA MET A 179 -31.65 -3.95 -15.16
C MET A 179 -31.57 -4.68 -16.52
N GLY A 180 -30.77 -5.74 -16.62
CA GLY A 180 -30.67 -6.58 -17.82
C GLY A 180 -29.63 -6.16 -18.85
N TYR A 181 -28.77 -5.17 -18.56
CA TYR A 181 -27.62 -4.84 -19.43
C TYR A 181 -26.47 -5.82 -19.21
N ASP A 182 -25.67 -6.08 -20.25
CA ASP A 182 -24.41 -6.82 -20.10
C ASP A 182 -23.26 -5.86 -19.77
N ALA A 183 -23.06 -5.58 -18.48
CA ALA A 183 -22.02 -4.65 -18.04
C ALA A 183 -20.88 -5.33 -17.27
N SER A 184 -19.65 -4.86 -17.46
CA SER A 184 -18.46 -5.23 -16.69
C SER A 184 -17.78 -3.99 -16.13
N SER A 185 -17.22 -4.08 -14.93
CA SER A 185 -16.40 -2.99 -14.36
C SER A 185 -14.93 -3.18 -14.69
N LEU A 186 -14.24 -2.10 -15.09
CA LEU A 186 -12.80 -2.13 -15.31
C LEU A 186 -12.06 -2.25 -13.97
N VAL A 187 -11.29 -3.32 -13.81
CA VAL A 187 -10.52 -3.58 -12.58
C VAL A 187 -9.52 -2.45 -12.35
N PHE A 188 -9.57 -1.85 -11.16
CA PHE A 188 -8.83 -0.63 -10.78
C PHE A 188 -9.15 0.62 -11.61
N GLY A 189 -10.13 0.58 -12.52
CA GLY A 189 -10.53 1.72 -13.33
C GLY A 189 -9.38 2.34 -14.13
N MET A 190 -9.37 3.68 -14.22
CA MET A 190 -8.34 4.45 -14.92
C MET A 190 -6.94 4.23 -14.33
N SER A 191 -6.83 3.95 -13.02
CA SER A 191 -5.54 3.59 -12.42
C SER A 191 -5.01 2.27 -12.97
N GLY A 192 -5.86 1.25 -13.13
CA GLY A 192 -5.49 -0.01 -13.80
C GLY A 192 -5.07 0.21 -15.26
N TRP A 193 -5.77 1.10 -15.96
CA TRP A 193 -5.45 1.46 -17.34
C TRP A 193 -4.08 2.15 -17.50
N THR A 194 -3.66 2.94 -16.51
CA THR A 194 -2.48 3.82 -16.60
C THR A 194 -1.24 3.36 -15.82
N ASN A 195 -1.39 2.46 -14.84
CA ASN A 195 -0.33 2.10 -13.90
C ASN A 195 0.81 1.25 -14.47
N ASP A 196 0.69 0.73 -15.69
CA ASP A 196 1.80 0.06 -16.38
C ASP A 196 2.52 1.07 -17.31
N PRO A 197 3.72 1.56 -16.97
CA PRO A 197 4.45 2.55 -17.77
C PRO A 197 4.87 2.02 -19.16
N THR A 198 4.94 0.70 -19.35
CA THR A 198 5.33 0.05 -20.60
C THR A 198 4.14 -0.22 -21.52
N ALA A 199 2.95 -0.43 -20.95
CA ALA A 199 1.69 -0.51 -21.69
C ALA A 199 1.01 0.86 -21.89
N TYR A 200 1.26 1.84 -21.00
CA TYR A 200 0.69 3.20 -21.06
C TYR A 200 0.91 3.85 -22.43
N VAL A 201 2.13 3.81 -22.94
CA VAL A 201 2.42 4.39 -24.26
C VAL A 201 1.64 3.68 -25.36
N LYS A 202 1.40 2.36 -25.28
CA LYS A 202 0.67 1.59 -26.30
C LYS A 202 -0.85 1.79 -26.22
N ARG A 203 -1.40 1.86 -25.00
CA ARG A 203 -2.83 2.06 -24.72
C ARG A 203 -3.35 3.44 -25.12
N PHE A 204 -2.45 4.41 -25.31
CA PHE A 204 -2.76 5.77 -25.77
C PHE A 204 -2.17 6.12 -27.16
N ASP A 205 -1.51 5.16 -27.83
CA ASP A 205 -0.91 5.36 -29.15
C ASP A 205 -1.95 5.15 -30.26
N ALA A 206 -2.50 6.26 -30.77
CA ALA A 206 -3.55 6.28 -31.79
C ALA A 206 -3.17 5.60 -33.12
N GLU A 207 -1.88 5.40 -33.41
CA GLU A 207 -1.43 4.68 -34.62
C GLU A 207 -1.45 3.15 -34.45
N LYS A 208 -1.60 2.65 -33.21
CA LYS A 208 -1.59 1.22 -32.88
C LYS A 208 -2.94 0.67 -32.45
N VAL A 209 -3.90 1.53 -32.14
CA VAL A 209 -5.31 1.13 -32.01
C VAL A 209 -5.87 0.95 -33.42
N ALA A 210 -6.45 -0.22 -33.71
CA ALA A 210 -6.92 -0.60 -35.05
C ALA A 210 -7.98 0.37 -35.62
N ARG A 211 -8.62 1.18 -34.77
CA ARG A 211 -9.60 2.22 -35.12
C ARG A 211 -9.16 3.60 -34.60
N GLN A 212 -9.39 4.64 -35.39
CA GLN A 212 -9.18 6.04 -34.98
C GLN A 212 -10.30 6.49 -34.04
N TYR A 213 -10.18 6.19 -32.75
CA TYR A 213 -10.98 6.84 -31.72
C TYR A 213 -10.48 8.28 -31.50
N PRO A 214 -11.36 9.23 -31.13
CA PRO A 214 -10.92 10.53 -30.67
C PRO A 214 -9.96 10.34 -29.50
N THR A 215 -8.73 10.83 -29.65
CA THR A 215 -7.75 10.95 -28.56
C THR A 215 -7.73 12.35 -27.96
N SER A 216 -8.61 13.23 -28.47
CA SER A 216 -8.80 14.60 -27.99
C SER A 216 -9.54 14.59 -26.67
N THR A 217 -9.20 15.55 -25.79
CA THR A 217 -9.93 15.89 -24.56
C THR A 217 -11.35 16.46 -24.82
N GLU A 218 -11.89 16.28 -26.03
CA GLU A 218 -13.21 16.75 -26.45
C GLU A 218 -14.23 15.64 -26.17
N GLU A 219 -15.42 16.02 -25.71
CA GLU A 219 -16.52 15.12 -25.36
C GLU A 219 -16.94 14.28 -26.59
N VAL A 220 -16.96 12.96 -26.43
CA VAL A 220 -17.49 12.06 -27.46
C VAL A 220 -19.01 12.19 -27.47
N ALA A 221 -19.56 12.66 -28.59
CA ALA A 221 -21.00 12.81 -28.74
C ALA A 221 -21.70 11.45 -28.64
N TRP A 222 -22.71 11.36 -27.77
CA TRP A 222 -23.53 10.16 -27.58
C TRP A 222 -24.18 9.68 -28.90
N PRO A 223 -24.32 8.36 -29.10
CA PRO A 223 -25.04 7.82 -30.25
C PRO A 223 -26.52 8.27 -30.24
N GLU A 224 -27.17 8.30 -31.40
CA GLU A 224 -28.63 8.53 -31.44
C GLU A 224 -29.35 7.41 -30.67
N ALA A 225 -30.29 7.80 -29.79
CA ALA A 225 -31.10 6.88 -28.99
C ALA A 225 -31.59 5.70 -29.82
N SER A 226 -31.29 4.47 -29.38
CA SER A 226 -31.80 3.26 -30.03
C SER A 226 -33.32 3.20 -29.97
N GLY A 227 -33.93 3.86 -28.97
CA GLY A 227 -35.36 3.83 -28.68
C GLY A 227 -35.84 2.48 -28.17
N GLU A 228 -34.93 1.52 -27.99
CA GLU A 228 -35.18 0.16 -27.53
C GLU A 228 -34.51 -0.04 -26.17
N THR A 229 -35.31 0.09 -25.12
CA THR A 229 -35.02 -0.32 -23.75
C THR A 229 -35.09 -1.86 -23.66
N PRO A 230 -34.18 -2.58 -22.95
CA PRO A 230 -34.30 -4.03 -22.81
C PRO A 230 -35.72 -4.47 -22.44
N ASP A 231 -36.24 -5.55 -23.07
CA ASP A 231 -37.58 -6.12 -22.81
C ASP A 231 -37.83 -6.44 -21.32
N ALA A 232 -36.75 -6.52 -20.53
CA ALA A 232 -36.68 -6.83 -19.11
C ALA A 232 -36.33 -5.63 -18.20
N LEU A 233 -36.46 -4.37 -18.66
CA LEU A 233 -36.35 -3.23 -17.76
C LEU A 233 -37.54 -3.22 -16.80
N GLY A 234 -37.39 -3.84 -15.64
CA GLY A 234 -38.33 -3.68 -14.55
C GLY A 234 -38.40 -2.20 -14.19
N GLU A 235 -39.53 -1.54 -14.45
CA GLU A 235 -39.76 -0.13 -14.08
C GLU A 235 -39.40 0.12 -12.60
N THR A 236 -39.60 -0.89 -11.75
CA THR A 236 -39.20 -0.91 -10.33
C THR A 236 -37.69 -0.90 -10.10
N SER A 237 -36.91 -1.64 -10.89
CA SER A 237 -35.44 -1.72 -10.79
C SER A 237 -34.79 -0.40 -11.25
N VAL A 238 -35.36 0.23 -12.29
CA VAL A 238 -34.96 1.58 -12.75
C VAL A 238 -35.21 2.63 -11.66
N ALA A 239 -36.41 2.67 -11.11
CA ALA A 239 -36.75 3.63 -10.06
C ALA A 239 -35.89 3.44 -8.80
N ALA A 240 -35.53 2.20 -8.44
CA ALA A 240 -34.63 1.91 -7.33
C ALA A 240 -33.21 2.40 -7.59
N ALA A 241 -32.69 2.20 -8.82
CA ALA A 241 -31.37 2.67 -9.21
C ALA A 241 -31.31 4.20 -9.27
N GLU A 242 -32.30 4.84 -9.91
CA GLU A 242 -32.42 6.30 -9.99
C GLU A 242 -32.45 6.92 -8.58
N ALA A 243 -33.25 6.36 -7.66
CA ALA A 243 -33.32 6.82 -6.27
C ALA A 243 -31.96 6.66 -5.55
N TYR A 244 -31.33 5.48 -5.66
CA TYR A 244 -30.06 5.22 -4.99
C TYR A 244 -28.94 6.17 -5.43
N PHE A 245 -28.77 6.35 -6.75
CA PHE A 245 -27.66 7.14 -7.28
C PHE A 245 -27.92 8.66 -7.26
N THR A 246 -29.19 9.09 -7.21
CA THR A 246 -29.55 10.51 -7.08
C THR A 246 -29.50 10.99 -5.62
N ASP A 247 -29.97 10.18 -4.67
CA ASP A 247 -30.25 10.59 -3.28
C ASP A 247 -29.19 10.14 -2.26
N GLY A 248 -27.92 10.05 -2.71
CA GLY A 248 -26.78 9.68 -1.86
C GLY A 248 -25.54 9.26 -2.65
N GLY A 249 -25.73 8.74 -3.86
CA GLY A 249 -24.63 8.31 -4.74
C GLY A 249 -23.94 7.02 -4.25
N PRO A 250 -22.83 6.64 -4.90
CA PRO A 250 -22.07 5.44 -4.53
C PRO A 250 -21.60 5.51 -3.08
N LYS A 251 -22.06 4.58 -2.24
CA LYS A 251 -21.72 4.58 -0.82
C LYS A 251 -20.39 3.87 -0.58
N LEU A 252 -19.39 4.64 -0.18
CA LEU A 252 -18.07 4.15 0.23
C LEU A 252 -17.81 4.57 1.68
N ILE A 253 -17.13 3.72 2.44
CA ILE A 253 -16.68 4.01 3.80
C ILE A 253 -15.17 3.74 3.91
N ALA A 254 -14.43 4.60 4.61
CA ALA A 254 -13.00 4.35 4.81
C ALA A 254 -12.79 3.23 5.83
N ALA A 255 -11.72 2.46 5.68
CA ALA A 255 -11.35 1.44 6.67
C ALA A 255 -11.13 2.04 8.08
N ASP A 256 -10.65 3.29 8.14
CA ASP A 256 -10.52 4.04 9.40
C ASP A 256 -11.88 4.33 10.05
N ASP A 257 -12.88 4.70 9.27
CA ASP A 257 -14.22 4.99 9.81
C ASP A 257 -14.90 3.71 10.32
N VAL A 258 -14.74 2.59 9.60
CA VAL A 258 -15.20 1.27 10.06
C VAL A 258 -14.50 0.89 11.36
N TYR A 259 -13.17 1.07 11.45
CA TYR A 259 -12.42 0.83 12.68
C TYR A 259 -12.86 1.75 13.83
N ASN A 260 -13.06 3.04 13.57
CA ASN A 260 -13.47 4.00 14.60
C ASN A 260 -14.86 3.69 15.14
N ASN A 261 -15.80 3.29 14.29
CA ASN A 261 -17.14 2.88 14.72
C ASN A 261 -17.06 1.67 15.65
N LEU A 262 -16.30 0.62 15.27
CA LEU A 262 -16.11 -0.58 16.11
C LEU A 262 -15.45 -0.29 17.48
N ASN A 263 -14.80 0.87 17.62
CA ASN A 263 -13.97 1.21 18.79
C ASN A 263 -14.43 2.49 19.51
N ASP A 264 -15.60 3.03 19.19
CA ASP A 264 -16.15 4.23 19.85
C ASP A 264 -16.79 3.91 21.23
N GLY A 265 -16.98 2.62 21.53
CA GLY A 265 -17.58 2.12 22.76
C GLY A 265 -19.11 2.08 22.76
N ASP A 266 -19.75 2.44 21.65
CA ASP A 266 -21.20 2.49 21.46
C ASP A 266 -21.66 1.44 20.42
N PRO A 267 -22.11 0.25 20.86
CA PRO A 267 -22.48 -0.83 19.96
C PRO A 267 -23.72 -0.54 19.09
N ASP A 268 -24.45 0.54 19.37
CA ASP A 268 -25.57 0.99 18.54
C ASP A 268 -25.06 1.70 17.26
N ASN A 269 -23.79 2.13 17.21
CA ASN A 269 -23.13 2.71 16.03
C ASN A 269 -22.38 1.68 15.16
N ASP A 270 -22.26 0.44 15.63
CA ASP A 270 -21.52 -0.62 14.94
C ASP A 270 -22.20 -1.05 13.62
N PRO A 271 -21.51 -0.98 12.47
CA PRO A 271 -22.05 -1.50 11.23
C PRO A 271 -22.10 -3.03 11.22
N PHE A 272 -23.01 -3.61 10.45
CA PHE A 272 -23.00 -5.04 10.16
C PHE A 272 -22.02 -5.34 9.02
N ILE A 273 -20.92 -6.01 9.30
CA ILE A 273 -19.82 -6.15 8.35
C ILE A 273 -19.90 -7.49 7.61
N ILE A 274 -19.82 -7.49 6.27
CA ILE A 274 -19.89 -8.68 5.42
C ILE A 274 -18.63 -8.78 4.55
N SER A 275 -17.86 -9.85 4.74
CA SER A 275 -16.80 -10.26 3.82
C SER A 275 -17.39 -11.05 2.66
N VAL A 276 -17.23 -10.53 1.44
CA VAL A 276 -17.62 -11.22 0.20
C VAL A 276 -16.43 -11.85 -0.53
N ARG A 277 -15.32 -12.07 0.19
CA ARG A 277 -14.14 -12.84 -0.27
C ARG A 277 -14.45 -14.34 -0.32
N SER A 278 -13.49 -15.17 -0.70
CA SER A 278 -13.63 -16.62 -0.53
C SER A 278 -13.71 -17.00 0.97
N ALA A 279 -14.38 -18.11 1.29
CA ALA A 279 -14.44 -18.63 2.67
C ALA A 279 -13.04 -18.89 3.24
N GLU A 280 -12.14 -19.37 2.38
CA GLU A 280 -10.73 -19.62 2.70
C GLU A 280 -9.99 -18.33 3.10
N ASP A 281 -10.19 -17.25 2.34
CA ASP A 281 -9.55 -15.96 2.59
C ASP A 281 -10.13 -15.24 3.80
N TYR A 282 -11.41 -15.48 4.09
CA TYR A 282 -12.03 -15.05 5.33
C TYR A 282 -11.45 -15.79 6.55
N ALA A 283 -11.24 -17.11 6.44
CA ALA A 283 -10.63 -17.94 7.49
C ALA A 283 -9.16 -17.57 7.76
N LYS A 284 -8.43 -17.07 6.76
CA LYS A 284 -7.04 -16.56 6.89
C LYS A 284 -6.93 -15.24 7.67
N GLY A 285 -8.03 -14.60 8.02
CA GLY A 285 -8.08 -13.32 8.72
C GLY A 285 -9.11 -12.38 8.07
N HIS A 286 -9.91 -11.71 8.89
CA HIS A 286 -11.03 -10.89 8.47
C HIS A 286 -11.21 -9.68 9.40
N VAL A 287 -11.93 -8.66 8.94
CA VAL A 287 -12.28 -7.50 9.77
C VAL A 287 -13.01 -8.00 11.02
N PRO A 288 -12.65 -7.58 12.23
CA PRO A 288 -13.29 -8.03 13.46
C PRO A 288 -14.81 -7.83 13.42
N GLY A 289 -15.56 -8.85 13.85
CA GLY A 289 -17.02 -8.84 13.82
C GLY A 289 -17.65 -9.01 12.43
N ALA A 290 -16.86 -9.16 11.36
CA ALA A 290 -17.39 -9.46 10.04
C ALA A 290 -18.01 -10.85 9.99
N VAL A 291 -19.02 -11.02 9.13
CA VAL A 291 -19.56 -12.31 8.73
C VAL A 291 -19.17 -12.63 7.29
N TRP A 292 -19.09 -13.91 6.94
CA TRP A 292 -18.80 -14.32 5.58
C TRP A 292 -20.09 -14.69 4.83
N ALA A 293 -20.23 -14.21 3.60
CA ALA A 293 -21.23 -14.66 2.65
C ALA A 293 -20.71 -14.50 1.22
N SER A 294 -20.82 -15.54 0.38
CA SER A 294 -20.54 -15.35 -1.04
C SER A 294 -21.62 -14.46 -1.69
N PRO A 295 -21.30 -13.68 -2.75
CA PRO A 295 -22.31 -12.89 -3.45
C PRO A 295 -23.53 -13.71 -3.89
N LYS A 296 -23.31 -14.96 -4.33
CA LYS A 296 -24.38 -15.87 -4.74
C LYS A 296 -25.32 -16.26 -3.59
N GLU A 297 -24.77 -16.56 -2.41
CA GLU A 297 -25.57 -16.94 -1.24
C GLU A 297 -26.30 -15.73 -0.63
N LEU A 298 -25.66 -14.56 -0.65
CA LEU A 298 -26.16 -13.35 -0.02
C LEU A 298 -27.49 -12.87 -0.62
N PHE A 299 -27.68 -13.01 -1.95
CA PHE A 299 -28.90 -12.58 -2.65
C PHE A 299 -30.00 -13.64 -2.71
N THR A 300 -29.94 -14.67 -1.86
CA THR A 300 -31.08 -15.58 -1.66
C THR A 300 -32.10 -14.97 -0.69
N ALA A 301 -33.40 -15.24 -0.91
CA ALA A 301 -34.47 -14.75 -0.04
C ALA A 301 -34.23 -15.08 1.45
N ASP A 302 -33.72 -16.27 1.74
CA ASP A 302 -33.42 -16.74 3.10
C ASP A 302 -32.26 -16.00 3.76
N MET A 303 -31.23 -15.61 3.01
CA MET A 303 -30.08 -14.89 3.55
C MET A 303 -30.39 -13.39 3.71
N LEU A 304 -31.09 -12.79 2.76
CA LEU A 304 -31.54 -11.41 2.88
C LEU A 304 -32.45 -11.21 4.08
N ALA A 305 -33.38 -12.15 4.35
CA ALA A 305 -34.24 -12.09 5.53
C ALA A 305 -33.49 -12.13 6.89
N LYS A 306 -32.20 -12.50 6.88
CA LYS A 306 -31.33 -12.52 8.07
C LYS A 306 -30.49 -11.25 8.23
N LEU A 307 -30.44 -10.38 7.22
CA LEU A 307 -29.68 -9.14 7.29
C LEU A 307 -30.40 -8.12 8.19
N PRO A 308 -29.65 -7.32 8.98
CA PRO A 308 -30.27 -6.31 9.82
C PRO A 308 -30.80 -5.16 8.97
N ALA A 309 -32.04 -4.74 9.25
CA ALA A 309 -32.67 -3.58 8.64
C ALA A 309 -32.55 -2.31 9.51
N ASP A 310 -32.00 -2.44 10.72
CA ASP A 310 -31.93 -1.38 11.74
C ASP A 310 -30.56 -0.70 11.85
N ARG A 311 -29.54 -1.16 11.10
CA ARG A 311 -28.18 -0.60 11.11
C ARG A 311 -27.51 -0.66 9.73
N PRO A 312 -26.49 0.17 9.46
CA PRO A 312 -25.76 0.15 8.20
C PRO A 312 -25.02 -1.18 7.98
N ILE A 313 -24.93 -1.62 6.72
CA ILE A 313 -24.18 -2.80 6.29
C ILE A 313 -22.88 -2.35 5.61
N VAL A 314 -21.74 -2.91 6.00
CA VAL A 314 -20.45 -2.65 5.35
C VAL A 314 -20.00 -3.91 4.63
N THR A 315 -19.82 -3.86 3.32
CA THR A 315 -19.30 -4.98 2.54
C THR A 315 -17.83 -4.76 2.20
N TYR A 316 -17.04 -5.83 2.15
CA TYR A 316 -15.66 -5.74 1.70
C TYR A 316 -15.16 -7.01 0.99
N CYS A 317 -14.24 -6.82 0.04
CA CYS A 317 -13.46 -7.88 -0.58
C CYS A 317 -11.97 -7.52 -0.53
N TYR A 318 -11.09 -8.06 -1.38
CA TYR A 318 -9.67 -7.69 -1.34
C TYR A 318 -9.41 -6.24 -1.72
N THR A 319 -10.01 -5.78 -2.81
CA THR A 319 -9.78 -4.46 -3.43
C THR A 319 -11.05 -3.61 -3.48
N GLY A 320 -12.16 -4.17 -3.00
CA GLY A 320 -13.52 -3.60 -2.98
C GLY A 320 -14.26 -3.56 -4.32
N GLN A 321 -13.76 -4.23 -5.38
CA GLN A 321 -14.49 -4.39 -6.66
C GLN A 321 -15.77 -5.21 -6.47
N THR A 322 -15.63 -6.47 -6.06
CA THR A 322 -16.74 -7.38 -5.76
C THR A 322 -17.67 -6.80 -4.68
N ALA A 323 -17.10 -6.17 -3.66
CA ALA A 323 -17.85 -5.55 -2.57
C ALA A 323 -18.72 -4.40 -3.06
N GLY A 324 -18.19 -3.54 -3.95
CA GLY A 324 -18.96 -2.47 -4.58
C GLY A 324 -20.17 -3.01 -5.32
N GLN A 325 -20.02 -4.08 -6.10
CA GLN A 325 -21.17 -4.68 -6.78
C GLN A 325 -22.25 -5.09 -5.79
N VAL A 326 -21.86 -5.88 -4.77
CA VAL A 326 -22.77 -6.33 -3.71
C VAL A 326 -23.44 -5.17 -2.97
N THR A 327 -22.71 -4.08 -2.67
CA THR A 327 -23.26 -2.87 -2.05
C THR A 327 -24.41 -2.29 -2.86
N ALA A 328 -24.24 -2.17 -4.18
CA ALA A 328 -25.30 -1.66 -5.05
C ALA A 328 -26.52 -2.60 -5.04
N GLY A 329 -26.31 -3.91 -5.13
CA GLY A 329 -27.42 -4.88 -5.05
C GLY A 329 -28.22 -4.77 -3.75
N LEU A 330 -27.55 -4.58 -2.62
CA LEU A 330 -28.21 -4.40 -1.32
C LEU A 330 -29.00 -3.07 -1.25
N ASN A 331 -28.44 -1.96 -1.76
CA ASN A 331 -29.14 -0.68 -1.78
C ASN A 331 -30.35 -0.66 -2.73
N LEU A 332 -30.28 -1.36 -3.88
CA LEU A 332 -31.43 -1.54 -4.78
C LEU A 332 -32.59 -2.29 -4.11
N LEU A 333 -32.28 -3.17 -3.16
CA LEU A 333 -33.26 -3.89 -2.33
C LEU A 333 -33.70 -3.11 -1.08
N GLY A 334 -33.21 -1.87 -0.90
CA GLY A 334 -33.59 -0.98 0.19
C GLY A 334 -32.77 -1.10 1.48
N TYR A 335 -31.66 -1.85 1.49
CA TYR A 335 -30.73 -1.86 2.62
C TYR A 335 -29.81 -0.64 2.59
N ASP A 336 -29.42 -0.13 3.77
CA ASP A 336 -28.38 0.88 3.86
C ASP A 336 -27.00 0.21 3.87
N ALA A 337 -26.35 0.10 2.70
CA ALA A 337 -25.06 -0.56 2.58
C ALA A 337 -23.96 0.38 2.04
N ALA A 338 -22.73 0.23 2.51
CA ALA A 338 -21.53 0.90 2.00
C ALA A 338 -20.41 -0.11 1.70
N SER A 339 -19.62 0.15 0.65
CA SER A 339 -18.43 -0.65 0.33
C SER A 339 -17.20 -0.09 1.05
N MET A 340 -16.41 -0.93 1.70
CA MET A 340 -15.17 -0.49 2.32
C MET A 340 -14.13 -0.13 1.25
N THR A 341 -13.60 1.09 1.34
CA THR A 341 -12.65 1.66 0.39
C THR A 341 -11.38 0.81 0.37
N TYR A 342 -10.97 0.38 -0.83
CA TYR A 342 -9.92 -0.63 -1.09
C TYR A 342 -10.09 -1.99 -0.39
N GLY A 343 -11.23 -2.27 0.24
CA GLY A 343 -11.49 -3.53 0.92
C GLY A 343 -10.43 -3.90 1.96
N MET A 344 -10.05 -5.17 1.98
CA MET A 344 -9.04 -5.71 2.89
C MET A 344 -7.67 -5.06 2.68
N SER A 345 -7.34 -4.63 1.46
CA SER A 345 -6.10 -3.89 1.18
C SER A 345 -6.10 -2.58 1.96
N GLY A 346 -7.16 -1.77 1.85
CA GLY A 346 -7.30 -0.54 2.65
C GLY A 346 -7.36 -0.76 4.15
N TRP A 347 -7.86 -1.94 4.57
CA TRP A 347 -7.83 -2.36 5.98
C TRP A 347 -6.41 -2.70 6.47
N SER A 348 -5.50 -3.11 5.58
CA SER A 348 -4.11 -3.47 5.88
C SER A 348 -3.03 -2.49 5.39
N ASP A 349 -3.40 -1.45 4.65
CA ASP A 349 -2.44 -0.57 3.96
C ASP A 349 -1.61 0.33 4.89
N ASP A 350 -2.05 0.55 6.14
CA ASP A 350 -1.30 1.28 7.15
C ASP A 350 -0.78 0.32 8.24
N PRO A 351 0.54 0.04 8.30
CA PRO A 351 1.12 -0.88 9.27
C PRO A 351 0.94 -0.47 10.74
N GLU A 352 0.83 0.82 11.05
CA GLU A 352 0.62 1.32 12.42
C GLU A 352 -0.83 1.24 12.89
N VAL A 353 -1.78 1.16 11.94
CA VAL A 353 -3.21 1.00 12.19
C VAL A 353 -3.63 -0.46 12.03
N TYR A 354 -2.97 -1.24 11.16
CA TYR A 354 -3.19 -2.66 10.94
C TYR A 354 -3.00 -3.47 12.23
N VAL A 355 -1.92 -3.21 12.99
CA VAL A 355 -1.69 -3.85 14.29
C VAL A 355 -2.83 -3.58 15.27
N LYS A 356 -3.39 -2.36 15.30
CA LYS A 356 -4.51 -2.02 16.20
C LYS A 356 -5.85 -2.57 15.73
N ARG A 357 -6.06 -2.65 14.41
CA ARG A 357 -7.26 -3.21 13.78
C ARG A 357 -7.41 -4.73 13.98
N PHE A 358 -6.33 -5.42 14.36
CA PHE A 358 -6.29 -6.85 14.63
C PHE A 358 -5.87 -7.20 16.05
N ASP A 359 -5.70 -6.20 16.92
CA ASP A 359 -5.31 -6.41 18.31
C ASP A 359 -6.55 -6.84 19.15
N PRO A 360 -6.57 -8.07 19.69
CA PRO A 360 -7.67 -8.58 20.48
C PRO A 360 -7.85 -7.87 21.83
N GLU A 361 -6.86 -7.10 22.32
CA GLU A 361 -7.01 -6.28 23.53
C GLU A 361 -7.71 -4.94 23.25
N THR A 362 -7.65 -4.43 22.02
CA THR A 362 -8.23 -3.14 21.63
C THR A 362 -9.49 -3.22 20.80
N THR A 363 -9.80 -4.38 20.20
CA THR A 363 -11.04 -4.59 19.41
C THR A 363 -11.95 -5.63 20.08
N PRO A 364 -12.77 -5.27 21.07
CA PRO A 364 -13.63 -6.22 21.78
C PRO A 364 -14.98 -6.36 21.08
N ARG A 365 -15.28 -7.54 20.49
CA ARG A 365 -16.62 -8.22 20.51
C ARG A 365 -16.73 -9.37 19.50
N ASP A 366 -17.26 -10.50 19.98
CA ASP A 366 -17.75 -11.62 19.19
C ASP A 366 -19.18 -11.35 18.68
N PHE A 367 -19.37 -11.08 17.40
CA PHE A 367 -20.67 -11.22 16.75
C PHE A 367 -20.71 -12.54 15.98
N ALA A 368 -21.11 -13.60 16.67
CA ALA A 368 -21.33 -14.91 16.05
C ALA A 368 -22.66 -14.93 15.31
N PHE A 369 -22.61 -15.03 13.97
CA PHE A 369 -23.65 -15.73 13.22
C PHE A 369 -23.17 -17.17 13.02
N ASP A 370 -23.84 -18.13 13.65
CA ASP A 370 -23.61 -19.55 13.43
C ASP A 370 -24.14 -19.92 12.04
N THR A 371 -23.24 -19.97 11.06
CA THR A 371 -23.49 -20.59 9.75
C THR A 371 -22.80 -21.95 9.61
N GLY A 372 -22.40 -22.58 10.71
CA GLY A 372 -21.93 -23.97 10.71
C GLY A 372 -20.71 -24.22 9.81
N ALA A 373 -19.53 -23.72 10.21
CA ALA A 373 -18.26 -24.28 9.76
C ALA A 373 -17.83 -25.40 10.74
N PRO A 374 -17.42 -26.59 10.26
CA PRO A 374 -17.13 -27.73 11.14
C PRO A 374 -15.84 -27.53 11.95
N ALA A 375 -15.91 -27.96 13.20
CA ALA A 375 -14.86 -27.92 14.21
C ALA A 375 -13.69 -28.90 13.91
N SER A 376 -12.49 -28.41 14.22
CA SER A 376 -11.30 -29.12 14.73
C SER A 376 -10.87 -30.45 14.08
N LEU A 377 -9.63 -30.48 13.57
CA LEU A 377 -8.80 -31.68 13.60
C LEU A 377 -7.53 -31.38 14.38
N ALA A 378 -7.48 -31.85 15.62
CA ALA A 378 -6.25 -32.12 16.34
C ALA A 378 -6.12 -33.62 16.56
N ALA A 379 -4.92 -34.12 16.27
CA ALA A 379 -4.32 -35.39 16.66
C ALA A 379 -4.90 -36.70 16.08
N GLY A 380 -4.16 -37.25 15.11
CA GLY A 380 -4.05 -38.70 14.87
C GLY A 380 -2.57 -39.10 14.92
N LYS A 381 -2.16 -39.80 15.99
CA LYS A 381 -0.85 -40.47 16.13
C LYS A 381 -0.66 -41.53 15.04
N MET A 382 0.51 -41.59 14.43
CA MET A 382 1.16 -42.86 14.05
C MET A 382 2.66 -42.80 14.34
N ALA A 383 3.01 -43.11 15.58
CA ALA A 383 4.30 -43.70 15.91
C ALA A 383 4.00 -45.08 16.46
N ASP A 384 4.05 -46.11 15.60
CA ASP A 384 4.36 -47.48 16.04
C ASP A 384 4.94 -48.33 14.89
N ASP A 385 6.18 -48.76 15.09
CA ASP A 385 6.76 -50.07 14.75
C ASP A 385 6.37 -50.78 13.44
N SER A 386 6.73 -50.20 12.28
CA SER A 386 6.92 -51.00 11.05
C SER A 386 8.29 -50.77 10.40
N ALA A 387 9.34 -51.14 11.14
CA ALA A 387 10.58 -51.51 10.47
C ALA A 387 10.36 -52.78 9.63
N ALA A 388 10.71 -52.69 8.34
CA ALA A 388 11.00 -53.78 7.41
C ALA A 388 9.83 -54.46 6.66
N ALA A 389 9.13 -53.70 5.81
CA ALA A 389 8.71 -54.11 4.45
C ALA A 389 8.49 -52.83 3.63
N GLY A 390 9.02 -52.75 2.40
CA GLY A 390 9.27 -51.49 1.66
C GLY A 390 8.12 -50.49 1.68
N ASN A 391 8.39 -49.28 2.18
CA ASN A 391 7.49 -48.15 2.02
C ASN A 391 7.66 -47.65 0.58
N GLU A 392 6.74 -48.03 -0.29
CA GLU A 392 6.76 -47.67 -1.71
C GLU A 392 6.82 -46.14 -1.94
N VAL A 393 6.20 -45.34 -1.07
CA VAL A 393 6.27 -43.87 -1.10
C VAL A 393 7.67 -43.37 -0.74
N MET A 394 8.36 -44.05 0.19
CA MET A 394 9.76 -43.80 0.51
C MET A 394 10.67 -44.11 -0.68
N ASP A 395 10.51 -45.28 -1.30
CA ASP A 395 11.32 -45.67 -2.45
C ASP A 395 11.13 -44.69 -3.63
N ALA A 396 9.89 -44.21 -3.83
CA ALA A 396 9.57 -43.17 -4.81
C ALA A 396 10.24 -41.82 -4.49
N ALA A 397 10.21 -41.37 -3.23
CA ALA A 397 10.88 -40.14 -2.81
C ALA A 397 12.40 -40.23 -3.00
N VAL A 398 13.02 -41.35 -2.58
CA VAL A 398 14.46 -41.62 -2.76
C VAL A 398 14.83 -41.58 -4.24
N ALA A 399 14.03 -42.23 -5.10
CA ALA A 399 14.27 -42.25 -6.53
C ALA A 399 14.19 -40.84 -7.15
N TYR A 400 13.17 -40.06 -6.79
CA TYR A 400 12.95 -38.72 -7.33
C TYR A 400 14.08 -37.74 -6.93
N PHE A 401 14.35 -37.60 -5.63
CA PHE A 401 15.36 -36.63 -5.16
C PHE A 401 16.79 -37.06 -5.47
N SER A 402 17.05 -38.35 -5.76
CA SER A 402 18.33 -38.80 -6.29
C SER A 402 18.65 -38.24 -7.68
N ALA A 403 17.62 -38.04 -8.51
CA ALA A 403 17.69 -37.42 -9.83
C ALA A 403 17.66 -35.89 -9.76
N GLY A 404 17.00 -35.34 -8.74
CA GLY A 404 16.94 -33.92 -8.44
C GLY A 404 15.60 -33.28 -8.83
N PRO A 405 15.19 -32.21 -8.13
CA PRO A 405 13.99 -31.43 -8.46
C PRO A 405 13.97 -30.99 -9.92
N LYS A 406 12.85 -31.18 -10.61
CA LYS A 406 12.70 -30.81 -12.03
C LYS A 406 11.95 -29.50 -12.21
N THR A 407 12.52 -28.61 -13.02
CA THR A 407 11.93 -27.31 -13.38
C THR A 407 12.22 -26.96 -14.83
N ILE A 408 11.34 -26.20 -15.47
CA ILE A 408 11.50 -25.65 -16.82
C ILE A 408 11.34 -24.12 -16.80
N ALA A 409 12.16 -23.41 -17.56
CA ALA A 409 12.06 -21.95 -17.71
C ALA A 409 10.98 -21.58 -18.75
N ALA A 410 10.43 -20.36 -18.66
CA ALA A 410 9.32 -19.94 -19.52
C ALA A 410 9.72 -19.82 -20.99
N ASP A 411 10.91 -19.28 -21.27
CA ASP A 411 11.53 -19.22 -22.59
C ASP A 411 11.69 -20.61 -23.21
N ALA A 412 12.21 -21.59 -22.46
CA ALA A 412 12.39 -22.95 -22.93
C ALA A 412 11.07 -23.67 -23.21
N LEU A 413 10.05 -23.47 -22.35
CA LEU A 413 8.71 -24.01 -22.60
C LEU A 413 8.08 -23.37 -23.84
N PHE A 414 8.23 -22.06 -24.00
CA PHE A 414 7.74 -21.33 -25.17
C PHE A 414 8.44 -21.75 -26.46
N GLU A 415 9.76 -21.97 -26.42
CA GLU A 415 10.52 -22.48 -27.57
C GLU A 415 10.00 -23.83 -28.02
N ASN A 416 9.78 -24.78 -27.09
CA ASN A 416 9.21 -26.10 -27.43
C ASN A 416 7.83 -25.93 -28.11
N LEU A 417 6.90 -25.25 -27.44
CA LEU A 417 5.52 -25.09 -27.93
C LEU A 417 5.41 -24.30 -29.25
N ASN A 418 6.47 -23.62 -29.67
CA ASN A 418 6.48 -22.74 -30.84
C ASN A 418 7.52 -23.16 -31.92
N ASP A 419 8.18 -24.31 -31.77
CA ASP A 419 9.17 -24.81 -32.75
C ASP A 419 8.54 -25.51 -33.97
N GLY A 420 7.23 -25.82 -33.89
CA GLY A 420 6.45 -26.49 -34.92
C GLY A 420 6.54 -28.02 -34.93
N ASP A 421 7.10 -28.64 -33.87
CA ASP A 421 7.24 -30.09 -33.66
C ASP A 421 6.46 -30.57 -32.43
N GLU A 422 5.16 -30.85 -32.64
CA GLU A 422 4.25 -31.40 -31.61
C GLU A 422 4.73 -32.72 -30.98
N THR A 423 5.72 -33.41 -31.56
CA THR A 423 6.19 -34.70 -31.02
C THR A 423 7.11 -34.53 -29.81
N ASN A 424 7.60 -33.32 -29.55
CA ASN A 424 8.45 -33.01 -28.41
C ASN A 424 7.75 -32.19 -27.32
N ASP A 425 6.48 -31.82 -27.56
CA ASP A 425 5.77 -30.88 -26.72
C ASP A 425 5.29 -31.49 -25.39
N PRO A 426 5.47 -30.77 -24.27
CA PRO A 426 5.04 -31.25 -22.98
C PRO A 426 3.53 -31.13 -22.81
N TYR A 427 2.94 -32.05 -22.02
CA TYR A 427 1.57 -31.92 -21.54
C TYR A 427 1.49 -30.87 -20.44
N VAL A 428 0.84 -29.74 -20.69
CA VAL A 428 0.83 -28.60 -19.74
C VAL A 428 -0.38 -28.67 -18.82
N ILE A 429 -0.15 -28.60 -17.50
CA ILE A 429 -1.19 -28.64 -16.47
C ILE A 429 -1.19 -27.34 -15.67
N SER A 430 -2.32 -26.63 -15.68
CA SER A 430 -2.60 -25.52 -14.76
C SER A 430 -3.26 -26.06 -13.49
N VAL A 431 -2.63 -25.84 -12.35
CA VAL A 431 -3.21 -26.16 -11.03
C VAL A 431 -3.85 -24.94 -10.35
N ARG A 432 -4.10 -23.88 -11.13
CA ARG A 432 -4.82 -22.67 -10.69
C ARG A 432 -6.33 -22.94 -10.59
N LYS A 433 -7.08 -22.00 -10.01
CA LYS A 433 -8.53 -22.13 -9.99
C LYS A 433 -9.10 -21.99 -11.41
N PRO A 434 -10.26 -22.60 -11.71
CA PRO A 434 -10.87 -22.50 -13.04
C PRO A 434 -11.08 -21.08 -13.53
N GLU A 435 -11.47 -20.16 -12.64
CA GLU A 435 -11.64 -18.74 -12.97
C GLU A 435 -10.34 -18.07 -13.43
N ASP A 436 -9.22 -18.41 -12.78
CA ASP A 436 -7.89 -17.88 -13.08
C ASP A 436 -7.36 -18.43 -14.40
N TYR A 437 -7.66 -19.70 -14.67
CA TYR A 437 -7.32 -20.36 -15.92
C TYR A 437 -8.10 -19.76 -17.10
N ALA A 438 -9.41 -19.55 -16.90
CA ALA A 438 -10.29 -18.95 -17.89
C ALA A 438 -9.90 -17.49 -18.20
N ALA A 439 -9.38 -16.74 -17.22
CA ALA A 439 -8.87 -15.38 -17.43
C ALA A 439 -7.58 -15.32 -18.27
N GLY A 440 -6.94 -16.46 -18.53
CA GLY A 440 -5.74 -16.54 -19.36
C GLY A 440 -4.83 -17.68 -18.91
N HIS A 441 -4.33 -18.45 -19.87
CA HIS A 441 -3.53 -19.65 -19.62
C HIS A 441 -2.47 -19.85 -20.71
N ILE A 442 -1.51 -20.73 -20.44
CA ILE A 442 -0.52 -21.18 -21.42
C ILE A 442 -1.26 -21.98 -22.51
N PRO A 443 -1.05 -21.69 -23.81
CA PRO A 443 -1.71 -22.42 -24.91
C PRO A 443 -1.57 -23.93 -24.76
N GLY A 444 -2.66 -24.67 -24.97
CA GLY A 444 -2.68 -26.13 -24.84
C GLY A 444 -2.69 -26.67 -23.41
N ALA A 445 -2.72 -25.82 -22.38
CA ALA A 445 -2.80 -26.28 -21.00
C ALA A 445 -4.15 -26.93 -20.66
N VAL A 446 -4.15 -27.75 -19.61
CA VAL A 446 -5.33 -28.37 -19.03
C VAL A 446 -5.47 -27.92 -17.58
N ASN A 447 -6.67 -27.50 -17.17
CA ASN A 447 -6.89 -27.10 -15.78
C ASN A 447 -7.33 -28.30 -14.93
N ILE A 448 -6.49 -28.69 -13.96
CA ILE A 448 -6.77 -29.78 -13.03
C ILE A 448 -6.45 -29.30 -11.62
N SER A 449 -7.40 -29.38 -10.71
CA SER A 449 -7.16 -28.99 -9.31
C SER A 449 -6.19 -30.00 -8.65
N PRO A 450 -5.33 -29.56 -7.70
CA PRO A 450 -4.47 -30.48 -6.96
C PRO A 450 -5.20 -31.63 -6.25
N ALA A 451 -6.43 -31.39 -5.78
CA ALA A 451 -7.26 -32.38 -5.09
C ALA A 451 -7.79 -33.46 -6.06
N ASP A 452 -8.13 -33.07 -7.30
CA ASP A 452 -8.65 -34.00 -8.30
C ASP A 452 -7.55 -34.78 -9.04
N LEU A 453 -6.33 -34.20 -9.13
CA LEU A 453 -5.26 -34.69 -10.00
C LEU A 453 -4.82 -36.13 -9.74
N PHE A 454 -4.87 -36.58 -8.48
CA PHE A 454 -4.43 -37.92 -8.06
C PHE A 454 -5.59 -38.91 -7.94
N ASN A 455 -6.81 -38.53 -8.37
CA ASN A 455 -7.91 -39.46 -8.56
C ASN A 455 -7.52 -40.49 -9.66
N PRO A 456 -7.70 -41.80 -9.44
CA PRO A 456 -7.38 -42.83 -10.44
C PRO A 456 -7.95 -42.57 -11.84
N ASP A 457 -9.16 -42.02 -11.92
CA ASP A 457 -9.81 -41.73 -13.20
C ASP A 457 -9.11 -40.55 -13.92
N VAL A 458 -8.71 -39.52 -13.19
CA VAL A 458 -7.96 -38.37 -13.73
C VAL A 458 -6.54 -38.78 -14.10
N MET A 459 -5.86 -39.56 -13.24
CA MET A 459 -4.50 -40.07 -13.54
C MET A 459 -4.46 -40.95 -14.79
N ALA A 460 -5.54 -41.68 -15.08
CA ALA A 460 -5.67 -42.46 -16.31
C ALA A 460 -5.80 -41.59 -17.58
N THR A 461 -5.99 -40.29 -17.43
CA THR A 461 -6.00 -39.33 -18.55
C THR A 461 -4.65 -38.63 -18.78
N LEU A 462 -3.71 -38.77 -17.83
CA LEU A 462 -2.40 -38.13 -17.91
C LEU A 462 -1.42 -38.96 -18.73
N PRO A 463 -0.65 -38.35 -19.64
CA PRO A 463 0.27 -39.10 -20.48
C PRO A 463 1.45 -39.67 -19.69
N THR A 464 1.92 -40.86 -20.11
CA THR A 464 3.10 -41.54 -19.55
C THR A 464 4.26 -41.65 -20.53
N ASP A 465 4.04 -41.24 -21.77
CA ASP A 465 4.96 -41.30 -22.91
C ASP A 465 5.51 -39.92 -23.34
N GLN A 466 5.07 -38.82 -22.70
CA GLN A 466 5.61 -37.48 -22.89
C GLN A 466 5.77 -36.73 -21.55
N PRO A 467 6.65 -35.72 -21.47
CA PRO A 467 6.83 -34.92 -20.26
C PRO A 467 5.58 -34.12 -19.90
N ILE A 468 5.38 -33.87 -18.60
CA ILE A 468 4.33 -33.01 -18.06
C ILE A 468 4.97 -31.71 -17.54
N VAL A 469 4.35 -30.57 -17.80
CA VAL A 469 4.75 -29.29 -17.20
C VAL A 469 3.59 -28.73 -16.38
N ALA A 470 3.78 -28.68 -15.05
CA ALA A 470 2.78 -28.11 -14.15
C ALA A 470 3.11 -26.64 -13.84
N TYR A 471 2.08 -25.79 -13.78
CA TYR A 471 2.24 -24.39 -13.37
C TYR A 471 1.07 -23.89 -12.52
N CYS A 472 1.38 -22.92 -11.66
CA CYS A 472 0.40 -22.11 -10.93
C CYS A 472 0.75 -20.63 -11.12
N TYR A 473 0.30 -19.74 -10.25
CA TYR A 473 0.67 -18.32 -10.34
C TYR A 473 2.18 -18.07 -10.20
N THR A 474 2.79 -18.61 -9.13
CA THR A 474 4.18 -18.30 -8.72
C THR A 474 5.10 -19.53 -8.78
N GLY A 475 4.58 -20.68 -9.21
CA GLY A 475 5.28 -21.96 -9.28
C GLY A 475 5.39 -22.74 -7.96
N GLN A 476 4.92 -22.22 -6.81
CA GLN A 476 5.04 -22.94 -5.53
C GLN A 476 4.04 -24.09 -5.36
N SER A 477 2.75 -23.84 -5.62
CA SER A 477 1.71 -24.88 -5.59
C SER A 477 1.97 -25.97 -6.63
N ALA A 478 2.34 -25.55 -7.84
CA ALA A 478 2.71 -26.47 -8.92
C ALA A 478 3.95 -27.31 -8.56
N SER A 479 4.94 -26.75 -7.86
CA SER A 479 6.09 -27.52 -7.35
C SER A 479 5.68 -28.68 -6.44
N GLN A 480 4.69 -28.51 -5.57
CA GLN A 480 4.19 -29.60 -4.71
C GLN A 480 3.60 -30.74 -5.57
N VAL A 481 2.77 -30.37 -6.54
CA VAL A 481 2.17 -31.29 -7.51
C VAL A 481 3.24 -32.01 -8.35
N THR A 482 4.26 -31.28 -8.82
CA THR A 482 5.36 -31.84 -9.62
C THR A 482 6.10 -32.94 -8.86
N SER A 483 6.37 -32.75 -7.56
CA SER A 483 7.01 -33.79 -6.74
C SER A 483 6.14 -35.04 -6.63
N ALA A 484 4.86 -34.87 -6.33
CA ALA A 484 3.93 -36.00 -6.18
C ALA A 484 3.71 -36.75 -7.52
N LEU A 485 3.63 -36.05 -8.65
CA LEU A 485 3.56 -36.68 -9.98
C LEU A 485 4.82 -37.50 -10.30
N ASN A 486 6.02 -36.97 -10.02
CA ASN A 486 7.25 -37.74 -10.24
C ASN A 486 7.36 -38.95 -9.30
N MET A 487 6.95 -38.81 -8.05
CA MET A 487 6.88 -39.94 -7.11
C MET A 487 5.86 -40.99 -7.57
N ALA A 488 4.77 -40.58 -8.20
CA ALA A 488 3.79 -41.48 -8.82
C ALA A 488 4.29 -42.08 -10.15
N GLY A 489 5.49 -41.73 -10.63
CA GLY A 489 6.12 -42.33 -11.81
C GLY A 489 5.93 -41.56 -13.12
N TYR A 490 5.44 -40.32 -13.08
CA TYR A 490 5.37 -39.44 -14.26
C TYR A 490 6.67 -38.65 -14.45
N ASP A 491 6.93 -38.19 -15.68
CA ASP A 491 8.01 -37.24 -15.95
C ASP A 491 7.49 -35.80 -15.90
N ALA A 492 7.43 -35.19 -14.71
CA ALA A 492 6.88 -33.86 -14.53
C ALA A 492 7.94 -32.80 -14.21
N SER A 493 7.78 -31.58 -14.73
CA SER A 493 8.58 -30.40 -14.40
C SER A 493 7.69 -29.26 -13.92
N ASN A 494 8.18 -28.45 -12.98
CA ASN A 494 7.49 -27.22 -12.57
C ASN A 494 7.94 -26.02 -13.41
N LEU A 495 7.00 -25.21 -13.89
CA LEU A 495 7.34 -23.93 -14.54
C LEU A 495 7.91 -22.94 -13.52
N VAL A 496 9.15 -22.50 -13.73
CA VAL A 496 9.86 -21.59 -12.82
C VAL A 496 9.12 -20.26 -12.74
N PHE A 497 8.59 -19.92 -11.55
CA PHE A 497 7.74 -18.74 -11.29
C PHE A 497 6.34 -18.78 -11.92
N GLY A 498 5.93 -19.92 -12.50
CA GLY A 498 4.56 -20.14 -12.96
C GLY A 498 4.09 -19.15 -14.03
N MET A 499 2.83 -18.73 -13.94
CA MET A 499 2.23 -17.79 -14.89
C MET A 499 2.92 -16.42 -14.85
N SER A 500 3.50 -16.01 -13.73
CA SER A 500 4.22 -14.73 -13.62
C SER A 500 5.43 -14.66 -14.54
N SER A 501 6.22 -15.73 -14.70
CA SER A 501 7.30 -15.72 -15.70
C SER A 501 6.75 -15.81 -17.12
N TRP A 502 5.69 -16.57 -17.35
CA TRP A 502 5.10 -16.71 -18.69
C TRP A 502 4.65 -15.35 -19.26
N THR A 503 4.10 -14.48 -18.41
CA THR A 503 3.63 -13.15 -18.84
C THR A 503 4.70 -12.07 -18.83
N THR A 504 5.85 -12.29 -18.17
CA THR A 504 6.89 -11.26 -18.01
C THR A 504 8.20 -11.58 -18.74
N ASP A 505 8.39 -12.83 -19.17
CA ASP A 505 9.63 -13.25 -19.83
C ASP A 505 9.80 -12.54 -21.19
N PRO A 506 10.92 -11.83 -21.41
CA PRO A 506 11.19 -11.08 -22.63
C PRO A 506 11.11 -11.84 -23.95
N GLU A 507 11.43 -13.11 -23.96
CA GLU A 507 11.41 -13.92 -25.18
C GLU A 507 10.01 -14.49 -25.43
N VAL A 508 9.24 -14.75 -24.36
CA VAL A 508 7.84 -15.19 -24.45
C VAL A 508 6.89 -14.04 -24.82
N TYR A 509 7.07 -12.84 -24.24
CA TYR A 509 6.12 -11.74 -24.45
C TYR A 509 6.35 -10.95 -25.75
N LYS A 510 7.60 -10.84 -26.22
CA LYS A 510 7.91 -10.05 -27.43
C LYS A 510 7.59 -10.80 -28.71
N THR A 511 7.78 -12.10 -28.67
CA THR A 511 7.54 -13.02 -29.77
C THR A 511 6.12 -13.50 -29.58
N ARG A 512 5.16 -12.92 -30.29
CA ARG A 512 3.77 -13.41 -30.22
C ARG A 512 3.78 -14.89 -30.57
N PHE A 513 3.00 -15.70 -29.86
CA PHE A 513 2.72 -17.08 -30.26
C PHE A 513 2.18 -17.03 -31.70
N GLU A 514 2.99 -17.48 -32.66
CA GLU A 514 2.76 -17.21 -34.08
C GLU A 514 1.70 -18.21 -34.58
N PRO A 515 0.49 -17.78 -35.00
CA PRO A 515 -0.56 -18.72 -35.39
C PRO A 515 -0.19 -19.60 -36.60
N GLU A 516 0.83 -19.20 -37.37
CA GLU A 516 1.35 -19.93 -38.53
C GLU A 516 2.33 -21.06 -38.14
N THR A 517 3.00 -20.95 -36.99
CA THR A 517 3.95 -21.94 -36.43
C THR A 517 3.33 -22.76 -35.30
N ALA A 518 2.43 -22.16 -34.51
CA ALA A 518 1.60 -22.79 -33.49
C ALA A 518 0.44 -23.58 -34.12
N LYS A 519 0.73 -24.73 -34.71
CA LYS A 519 -0.32 -25.61 -35.22
C LYS A 519 -0.94 -26.38 -34.06
N SER A 520 -2.28 -26.36 -34.02
CA SER A 520 -3.19 -27.22 -33.26
C SER A 520 -3.44 -27.00 -31.76
N TYR A 521 -2.74 -26.10 -31.07
CA TYR A 521 -3.06 -25.82 -29.66
C TYR A 521 -4.38 -25.06 -29.46
N PRO A 522 -5.30 -25.54 -28.59
CA PRO A 522 -6.46 -24.77 -28.21
C PRO A 522 -6.01 -23.53 -27.44
N THR A 523 -6.45 -22.37 -27.92
CA THR A 523 -6.32 -21.07 -27.24
C THR A 523 -7.63 -20.66 -26.57
N THR A 524 -8.57 -21.61 -26.46
CA THR A 524 -9.89 -21.42 -25.86
C THR A 524 -9.78 -21.34 -24.35
N THR A 525 -10.53 -20.45 -23.72
CA THR A 525 -10.61 -20.33 -22.26
C THR A 525 -11.40 -21.47 -21.60
N ASP A 526 -12.09 -22.28 -22.40
CA ASP A 526 -12.75 -23.49 -21.94
C ASP A 526 -11.70 -24.49 -21.42
N PRO A 527 -11.90 -25.10 -20.24
CA PRO A 527 -11.03 -26.15 -19.75
C PRO A 527 -10.95 -27.26 -20.80
N PHE A 528 -9.76 -27.50 -21.34
CA PHE A 528 -9.55 -28.64 -22.22
C PHE A 528 -9.73 -29.92 -21.39
N GLU A 529 -10.73 -30.74 -21.71
CA GLU A 529 -10.91 -32.00 -21.00
C GLU A 529 -9.74 -32.95 -21.34
N ALA A 530 -9.13 -33.55 -20.33
CA ALA A 530 -8.13 -34.58 -20.56
C ALA A 530 -8.82 -35.79 -21.23
N THR A 531 -8.57 -35.99 -22.53
CA THR A 531 -9.32 -36.94 -23.37
C THR A 531 -8.57 -38.23 -23.70
N GLY A 532 -7.34 -38.40 -23.19
CA GLY A 532 -6.54 -39.60 -23.41
C GLY A 532 -6.89 -40.75 -22.48
N GLU A 533 -6.63 -41.99 -22.92
CA GLU A 533 -6.64 -43.18 -22.06
C GLU A 533 -5.21 -43.73 -21.96
N TYR A 534 -4.57 -43.50 -20.82
CA TYR A 534 -3.21 -43.94 -20.52
C TYR A 534 -3.20 -44.94 -19.38
N ALA A 535 -2.24 -45.86 -19.41
CA ALA A 535 -2.01 -46.75 -18.28
C ALA A 535 -1.36 -45.97 -17.15
N VAL A 536 -2.02 -45.91 -15.98
CA VAL A 536 -1.44 -45.33 -14.77
C VAL A 536 -0.13 -46.07 -14.44
N PRO A 537 0.98 -45.37 -14.16
CA PRO A 537 2.24 -46.01 -13.82
C PRO A 537 2.08 -47.01 -12.66
N SER A 538 2.79 -48.13 -12.67
CA SER A 538 2.66 -49.20 -11.68
C SER A 538 4.06 -49.77 -11.40
N PRO A 539 4.39 -50.24 -10.19
CA PRO A 539 3.53 -50.47 -9.02
C PRO A 539 3.40 -49.31 -8.02
N LEU A 540 4.23 -48.27 -8.10
CA LEU A 540 4.31 -47.20 -7.08
C LEU A 540 3.16 -46.19 -7.13
N ALA A 541 2.50 -45.99 -8.28
CA ALA A 541 1.55 -44.89 -8.39
C ALA A 541 0.29 -45.06 -7.54
N ALA A 542 -0.17 -46.29 -7.29
CA ALA A 542 -1.38 -46.51 -6.50
C ALA A 542 -1.20 -46.06 -5.03
N THR A 543 -0.06 -46.42 -4.42
CA THR A 543 0.26 -46.06 -3.04
C THR A 543 0.65 -44.59 -2.90
N VAL A 544 1.39 -44.04 -3.87
CA VAL A 544 1.70 -42.61 -3.90
C VAL A 544 0.46 -41.76 -4.16
N ALA A 545 -0.44 -42.18 -5.04
CA ALA A 545 -1.69 -41.47 -5.31
C ALA A 545 -2.62 -41.44 -4.08
N GLU A 546 -2.70 -42.54 -3.32
CA GLU A 546 -3.46 -42.56 -2.06
C GLU A 546 -2.90 -41.56 -1.04
N ALA A 547 -1.57 -41.53 -0.87
CA ALA A 547 -0.91 -40.55 0.00
C ALA A 547 -1.08 -39.11 -0.51
N ALA A 548 -0.98 -38.90 -1.83
CA ALA A 548 -1.15 -37.59 -2.47
C ALA A 548 -2.59 -37.09 -2.33
N ASN A 549 -3.61 -37.91 -2.61
CA ASN A 549 -5.02 -37.56 -2.41
C ASN A 549 -5.26 -37.13 -0.95
N THR A 550 -4.79 -37.91 0.01
CA THR A 550 -4.91 -37.58 1.44
C THR A 550 -4.30 -36.22 1.77
N TYR A 551 -3.13 -35.92 1.20
CA TYR A 551 -2.45 -34.64 1.44
C TYR A 551 -3.13 -33.46 0.74
N PHE A 552 -3.45 -33.58 -0.55
CA PHE A 552 -4.01 -32.49 -1.34
C PHE A 552 -5.47 -32.20 -0.98
N ASP A 553 -6.24 -33.20 -0.52
CA ASP A 553 -7.59 -33.02 0.04
C ASP A 553 -7.55 -32.20 1.35
N ALA A 554 -6.52 -32.40 2.18
CA ALA A 554 -6.31 -31.62 3.40
C ALA A 554 -5.81 -30.18 3.13
N GLY A 555 -5.35 -29.92 1.90
CA GLY A 555 -4.82 -28.63 1.47
C GLY A 555 -3.29 -28.55 1.55
N MET A 556 -2.71 -27.97 0.50
CA MET A 556 -1.26 -27.75 0.43
C MET A 556 -0.77 -26.85 1.56
N LYS A 557 0.35 -27.23 2.17
CA LYS A 557 0.89 -26.54 3.35
C LYS A 557 1.98 -25.54 2.99
N THR A 558 1.73 -24.28 3.36
CA THR A 558 2.69 -23.19 3.30
C THR A 558 2.62 -22.34 4.56
N ILE A 559 3.72 -21.70 4.93
CA ILE A 559 3.79 -20.76 6.05
C ILE A 559 4.37 -19.43 5.55
N LYS A 560 3.80 -18.31 6.01
CA LYS A 560 4.33 -16.98 5.70
C LYS A 560 5.51 -16.63 6.61
N ALA A 561 6.36 -15.71 6.16
CA ALA A 561 7.57 -15.34 6.88
C ALA A 561 7.29 -14.62 8.21
N ASP A 562 6.23 -13.83 8.28
CA ASP A 562 5.73 -13.15 9.48
C ASP A 562 5.22 -14.13 10.53
N ALA A 563 4.37 -15.08 10.14
CA ALA A 563 3.86 -16.13 11.01
C ALA A 563 5.00 -17.01 11.56
N LEU A 564 5.96 -17.38 10.70
CA LEU A 564 7.14 -18.12 11.14
C LEU A 564 8.00 -17.28 12.10
N TYR A 565 8.16 -15.99 11.83
CA TYR A 565 8.91 -15.09 12.71
C TYR A 565 8.25 -14.94 14.07
N GLU A 566 6.93 -14.76 14.11
CA GLU A 566 6.18 -14.65 15.37
C GLU A 566 6.30 -15.92 16.20
N ASN A 567 6.14 -17.09 15.58
CA ASN A 567 6.31 -18.37 16.25
C ASN A 567 7.71 -18.48 16.89
N LEU A 568 8.77 -18.17 16.13
CA LEU A 568 10.16 -18.23 16.63
C LEU A 568 10.51 -17.18 17.71
N ASN A 569 9.64 -16.20 17.96
CA ASN A 569 9.92 -15.08 18.86
C ASN A 569 8.82 -14.86 19.91
N ASP A 570 7.89 -15.80 20.08
CA ASP A 570 6.83 -15.73 21.09
C ASP A 570 7.33 -16.08 22.51
N GLY A 571 8.54 -16.64 22.60
CA GLY A 571 9.18 -17.06 23.85
C GLY A 571 8.80 -18.47 24.31
N ASP A 572 8.03 -19.22 23.52
CA ASP A 572 7.69 -20.63 23.75
C ASP A 572 8.47 -21.55 22.80
N GLU A 573 9.69 -21.93 23.19
CA GLU A 573 10.51 -22.85 22.38
C GLU A 573 9.86 -24.24 22.16
N THR A 574 8.70 -24.55 22.78
CA THR A 574 8.01 -25.84 22.61
C THR A 574 7.11 -25.91 21.37
N ASN A 575 6.78 -24.78 20.74
CA ASN A 575 6.01 -24.72 19.49
C ASN A 575 6.90 -24.38 18.26
N ASP A 576 8.21 -24.21 18.48
CA ASP A 576 9.17 -23.89 17.44
C ASP A 576 9.26 -25.01 16.39
N PRO A 577 9.14 -24.69 15.09
CA PRO A 577 9.22 -25.71 14.06
C PRO A 577 10.67 -26.12 13.82
N TYR A 578 10.85 -27.34 13.33
CA TYR A 578 12.15 -27.77 12.82
C TYR A 578 12.40 -27.16 11.44
N ILE A 579 13.34 -26.21 11.35
CA ILE A 579 13.56 -25.45 10.12
C ILE A 579 14.66 -26.08 9.27
N ILE A 580 14.34 -26.39 8.02
CA ILE A 580 15.25 -27.00 7.05
C ILE A 580 15.51 -26.03 5.90
N SER A 581 16.78 -25.71 5.67
CA SER A 581 17.22 -25.05 4.44
C SER A 581 17.67 -26.06 3.41
N VAL A 582 17.03 -26.03 2.25
CA VAL A 582 17.42 -26.86 1.09
C VAL A 582 18.12 -26.05 -0.01
N ARG A 583 18.75 -24.92 0.37
CA ARG A 583 19.62 -24.13 -0.52
C ARG A 583 20.97 -24.83 -0.69
N SER A 584 21.87 -24.28 -1.51
CA SER A 584 23.24 -24.77 -1.54
C SER A 584 23.94 -24.54 -0.18
N ALA A 585 24.92 -25.37 0.17
CA ALA A 585 25.70 -25.20 1.40
C ALA A 585 26.39 -23.82 1.46
N ASP A 586 26.89 -23.33 0.32
CA ASP A 586 27.51 -22.02 0.21
C ASP A 586 26.52 -20.89 0.51
N ASP A 587 25.29 -21.01 0.01
CA ASP A 587 24.24 -20.02 0.20
C ASP A 587 23.67 -20.02 1.62
N TYR A 588 23.60 -21.20 2.23
CA TYR A 588 23.32 -21.33 3.65
C TYR A 588 24.41 -20.65 4.49
N GLY A 589 25.69 -20.89 4.17
CA GLY A 589 26.83 -20.28 4.86
C GLY A 589 26.92 -18.76 4.75
N LYS A 590 26.29 -18.14 3.73
CA LYS A 590 26.19 -16.68 3.59
C LYS A 590 25.16 -16.04 4.53
N GLY A 591 24.30 -16.84 5.15
CA GLY A 591 23.23 -16.38 6.04
C GLY A 591 21.98 -17.22 5.86
N HIS A 592 21.28 -17.53 6.94
CA HIS A 592 20.14 -18.44 6.97
C HIS A 592 19.13 -18.03 8.05
N LEU A 593 17.93 -18.63 8.02
CA LEU A 593 16.94 -18.47 9.10
C LEU A 593 17.55 -18.90 10.45
N PRO A 594 17.22 -18.20 11.57
CA PRO A 594 17.59 -18.65 12.91
C PRO A 594 17.09 -20.07 13.18
N GLY A 595 17.91 -20.90 13.83
CA GLY A 595 17.55 -22.29 14.15
C GLY A 595 17.50 -23.24 12.96
N ALA A 596 17.66 -22.76 11.73
CA ALA A 596 17.66 -23.62 10.56
C ALA A 596 18.82 -24.63 10.60
N VAL A 597 18.57 -25.82 10.06
CA VAL A 597 19.59 -26.79 9.67
C VAL A 597 19.71 -26.81 8.16
N TRP A 598 20.90 -27.09 7.65
CA TRP A 598 21.11 -27.26 6.22
C TRP A 598 20.99 -28.73 5.85
N GLU A 599 20.13 -29.06 4.89
CA GLU A 599 19.99 -30.40 4.35
C GLU A 599 19.99 -30.35 2.82
N ASP A 600 20.82 -31.18 2.21
CA ASP A 600 20.77 -31.42 0.77
C ASP A 600 19.59 -32.35 0.47
N PRO A 601 18.62 -32.01 -0.41
CA PRO A 601 17.45 -32.87 -0.67
C PRO A 601 17.79 -34.31 -1.03
N LYS A 602 18.91 -34.53 -1.74
CA LYS A 602 19.35 -35.88 -2.12
C LYS A 602 19.91 -36.65 -0.92
N ALA A 603 20.55 -35.99 0.03
CA ALA A 603 20.95 -36.59 1.30
C ALA A 603 19.75 -36.79 2.25
N LEU A 604 18.82 -35.83 2.27
CA LEU A 604 17.64 -35.83 3.12
C LEU A 604 16.74 -37.03 2.82
N PHE A 605 16.38 -37.26 1.55
CA PHE A 605 15.57 -38.40 1.13
C PHE A 605 16.41 -39.67 0.96
N THR A 606 17.01 -40.09 2.06
CA THR A 606 17.60 -41.42 2.27
C THR A 606 17.04 -42.00 3.57
N PRO A 607 17.08 -43.34 3.77
CA PRO A 607 16.66 -43.93 5.04
C PRO A 607 17.38 -43.30 6.25
N GLU A 608 18.67 -42.99 6.11
CA GLU A 608 19.47 -42.34 7.13
C GLU A 608 19.08 -40.87 7.32
N GLY A 609 18.85 -40.12 6.23
CA GLY A 609 18.49 -38.70 6.27
C GLY A 609 17.13 -38.47 6.91
N LEU A 610 16.10 -39.22 6.52
CA LEU A 610 14.76 -39.08 7.10
C LEU A 610 14.70 -39.53 8.56
N ALA A 611 15.54 -40.48 8.98
CA ALA A 611 15.66 -40.87 10.38
C ALA A 611 16.20 -39.75 11.29
N THR A 612 16.74 -38.67 10.72
CA THR A 612 17.17 -37.47 11.48
C THR A 612 16.03 -36.49 11.74
N LEU A 613 14.91 -36.62 11.03
CA LEU A 613 13.80 -35.69 11.14
C LEU A 613 12.93 -36.00 12.36
N PRO A 614 12.40 -34.95 13.02
CA PRO A 614 11.45 -35.13 14.10
C PRO A 614 10.10 -35.63 13.54
N THR A 615 9.40 -36.44 14.33
CA THR A 615 8.07 -36.96 13.98
C THR A 615 6.95 -36.36 14.84
N ASP A 616 7.31 -35.57 15.85
CA ASP A 616 6.43 -35.00 16.85
C ASP A 616 6.39 -33.46 16.85
N GLN A 617 7.07 -32.81 15.89
CA GLN A 617 7.04 -31.35 15.74
C GLN A 617 6.87 -30.94 14.27
N PRO A 618 6.22 -29.79 13.98
CA PRO A 618 6.09 -29.27 12.63
C PRO A 618 7.46 -28.99 11.99
N ILE A 619 7.56 -29.20 10.68
CA ILE A 619 8.77 -28.96 9.89
C ILE A 619 8.52 -27.78 8.94
N VAL A 620 9.44 -26.83 8.90
CA VAL A 620 9.39 -25.71 7.94
C VAL A 620 10.55 -25.80 6.99
N VAL A 621 10.26 -25.93 5.70
CA VAL A 621 11.29 -26.06 4.65
C VAL A 621 11.37 -24.76 3.87
N TYR A 622 12.58 -24.27 3.60
CA TYR A 622 12.78 -23.10 2.75
C TYR A 622 13.96 -23.25 1.78
N CYS A 623 13.82 -22.62 0.61
CA CYS A 623 14.90 -22.40 -0.34
C CYS A 623 14.96 -20.90 -0.68
N TYR A 624 15.53 -20.49 -1.81
CA TYR A 624 15.55 -19.07 -2.18
C TYR A 624 14.17 -18.51 -2.49
N THR A 625 13.44 -19.16 -3.41
CA THR A 625 12.15 -18.71 -3.95
C THR A 625 10.97 -19.56 -3.48
N GLY A 626 11.25 -20.55 -2.63
CA GLY A 626 10.33 -21.54 -2.07
C GLY A 626 9.87 -22.67 -3.00
N GLN A 627 10.17 -22.66 -4.30
CA GLN A 627 9.75 -23.74 -5.23
C GLN A 627 10.37 -25.11 -4.89
N THR A 628 11.70 -25.19 -4.78
CA THR A 628 12.38 -26.44 -4.35
C THR A 628 11.92 -26.90 -2.97
N ALA A 629 11.71 -25.97 -2.05
CA ALA A 629 11.20 -26.27 -0.73
C ALA A 629 9.78 -26.86 -0.78
N SER A 630 8.90 -26.33 -1.64
CA SER A 630 7.56 -26.89 -1.86
C SER A 630 7.60 -28.32 -2.39
N GLN A 631 8.57 -28.68 -3.24
CA GLN A 631 8.74 -30.09 -3.66
C GLN A 631 9.10 -31.00 -2.48
N VAL A 632 10.07 -30.57 -1.66
CA VAL A 632 10.47 -31.29 -0.44
C VAL A 632 9.31 -31.39 0.56
N THR A 633 8.55 -30.31 0.75
CA THR A 633 7.36 -30.27 1.62
C THR A 633 6.31 -31.28 1.19
N SER A 634 6.02 -31.39 -0.11
CA SER A 634 5.07 -32.38 -0.62
C SER A 634 5.54 -33.81 -0.28
N ALA A 635 6.79 -34.14 -0.61
CA ALA A 635 7.32 -35.48 -0.36
C ALA A 635 7.36 -35.84 1.14
N LEU A 636 7.66 -34.88 2.02
CA LEU A 636 7.59 -35.09 3.47
C LEU A 636 6.15 -35.36 3.93
N ASN A 637 5.15 -34.61 3.44
CA ASN A 637 3.75 -34.87 3.81
C ASN A 637 3.23 -36.20 3.25
N LEU A 638 3.64 -36.60 2.04
CA LEU A 638 3.33 -37.93 1.49
C LEU A 638 3.92 -39.06 2.34
N LEU A 639 5.04 -38.80 3.04
CA LEU A 639 5.64 -39.73 4.01
C LEU A 639 5.06 -39.62 5.42
N GLY A 640 4.08 -38.75 5.64
CA GLY A 640 3.37 -38.59 6.92
C GLY A 640 3.96 -37.54 7.87
N TYR A 641 4.92 -36.73 7.44
CA TYR A 641 5.43 -35.60 8.25
C TYR A 641 4.52 -34.38 8.14
N ASP A 642 4.44 -33.60 9.21
CA ASP A 642 3.78 -32.29 9.18
C ASP A 642 4.75 -31.22 8.68
N ALA A 643 4.86 -31.06 7.36
CA ALA A 643 5.78 -30.10 6.76
C ALA A 643 5.05 -28.94 6.07
N SER A 644 5.59 -27.73 6.17
CA SER A 644 5.16 -26.53 5.45
C SER A 644 6.32 -25.91 4.68
N SER A 645 6.06 -25.37 3.49
CA SER A 645 7.08 -24.58 2.77
C SER A 645 6.94 -23.09 3.07
N LEU A 646 8.06 -22.39 3.25
CA LEU A 646 8.06 -20.94 3.43
C LEU A 646 7.66 -20.25 2.12
N VAL A 647 6.57 -19.48 2.16
CA VAL A 647 6.06 -18.71 1.01
C VAL A 647 7.16 -17.77 0.50
N PHE A 648 7.46 -17.80 -0.78
CA PHE A 648 8.62 -17.16 -1.44
C PHE A 648 10.02 -17.44 -0.86
N GLY A 649 10.18 -18.38 0.08
CA GLY A 649 11.48 -18.80 0.61
C GLY A 649 12.26 -17.70 1.33
N MET A 650 13.58 -17.68 1.17
CA MET A 650 14.48 -16.71 1.80
C MET A 650 14.19 -15.27 1.36
N SER A 651 13.59 -15.06 0.18
CA SER A 651 13.21 -13.73 -0.30
C SER A 651 12.11 -13.10 0.54
N SER A 652 11.03 -13.81 0.89
CA SER A 652 10.05 -13.26 1.85
C SER A 652 10.67 -13.07 3.22
N TRP A 653 11.55 -13.97 3.67
CA TRP A 653 12.27 -13.74 4.91
C TRP A 653 13.03 -12.40 4.79
N SER A 654 13.82 -12.18 3.76
CA SER A 654 14.71 -11.00 3.67
C SER A 654 14.00 -9.68 3.36
N ASP A 655 12.96 -9.72 2.54
CA ASP A 655 12.37 -8.55 1.87
C ASP A 655 10.96 -8.21 2.35
N ASP A 656 10.31 -9.09 3.13
CA ASP A 656 9.02 -8.79 3.74
C ASP A 656 9.20 -7.66 4.77
N PRO A 657 8.54 -6.50 4.58
CA PRO A 657 8.74 -5.32 5.41
C PRO A 657 8.30 -5.54 6.86
N ASP A 658 7.33 -6.41 7.13
CA ASP A 658 6.88 -6.72 8.49
C ASP A 658 7.93 -7.56 9.22
N VAL A 659 8.49 -8.56 8.53
CA VAL A 659 9.56 -9.38 9.13
C VAL A 659 10.89 -8.62 9.18
N PHE A 660 11.16 -7.77 8.20
CA PHE A 660 12.30 -6.86 8.22
C PHE A 660 12.18 -5.89 9.40
N ALA A 661 11.04 -5.22 9.58
CA ALA A 661 10.81 -4.31 10.69
C ALA A 661 10.84 -5.02 12.05
N LYS A 662 10.26 -6.22 12.17
CA LYS A 662 10.25 -7.00 13.43
C LYS A 662 11.63 -7.60 13.76
N ARG A 663 12.41 -8.07 12.76
CA ARG A 663 13.83 -8.45 12.93
C ARG A 663 14.71 -7.28 13.28
N PHE A 664 14.33 -6.09 12.80
CA PHE A 664 14.85 -4.82 13.26
C PHE A 664 14.25 -4.46 14.62
N ASP A 665 14.51 -5.29 15.64
CA ASP A 665 14.43 -4.84 17.03
C ASP A 665 15.30 -3.57 17.10
N ALA A 666 14.72 -2.38 17.25
CA ALA A 666 15.47 -1.13 17.18
C ALA A 666 16.62 -1.08 18.19
N ALA A 667 16.58 -1.88 19.27
CA ALA A 667 17.68 -2.03 20.22
C ALA A 667 18.75 -3.03 19.73
N LYS A 668 18.37 -4.12 19.05
CA LYS A 668 19.29 -5.09 18.43
C LYS A 668 19.81 -4.65 17.06
N ALA A 669 19.05 -3.92 16.26
CA ALA A 669 19.47 -3.17 15.09
C ALA A 669 20.37 -2.00 15.51
N ALA A 670 20.05 -1.23 16.55
CA ALA A 670 21.04 -0.30 17.11
C ALA A 670 22.24 -1.02 17.78
N HIS A 671 22.21 -2.34 17.96
CA HIS A 671 23.32 -3.15 18.50
C HIS A 671 24.20 -3.77 17.40
N ASP A 672 23.59 -4.38 16.37
CA ASP A 672 24.18 -5.09 15.24
C ASP A 672 24.53 -4.12 14.09
N TYR A 673 23.69 -3.11 13.87
CA TYR A 673 23.86 -2.09 12.83
C TYR A 673 24.75 -0.92 13.27
N ALA A 674 24.97 -0.72 14.58
CA ALA A 674 25.67 0.46 15.07
C ALA A 674 27.17 0.54 14.77
N THR A 675 27.94 -0.53 14.47
CA THR A 675 29.39 -0.34 14.18
C THR A 675 30.11 -1.48 13.41
N GLU A 676 29.52 -2.15 12.43
CA GLU A 676 30.42 -2.67 11.36
C GLU A 676 30.96 -1.53 10.49
N ALA A 677 30.38 -0.33 10.61
CA ALA A 677 30.96 0.90 10.09
C ALA A 677 32.36 1.11 10.69
N SER A 678 33.38 1.07 9.82
CA SER A 678 34.77 1.42 10.13
C SER A 678 35.07 2.89 9.84
N HIS A 679 34.13 3.62 9.21
CA HIS A 679 34.27 5.01 8.82
C HIS A 679 32.92 5.74 8.90
N ALA A 680 32.88 6.86 9.60
CA ALA A 680 31.76 7.80 9.61
C ALA A 680 32.12 9.11 8.91
N PHE A 681 31.14 9.68 8.19
CA PHE A 681 31.25 11.00 7.58
C PHE A 681 30.30 11.97 8.29
N ILE A 682 30.81 13.15 8.66
CA ILE A 682 29.99 14.26 9.13
C ILE A 682 29.83 15.23 7.95
N TYR A 683 28.70 15.14 7.25
CA TYR A 683 28.35 16.10 6.20
C TYR A 683 27.81 17.38 6.84
N ILE A 684 28.61 18.45 6.83
CA ILE A 684 28.23 19.74 7.38
C ILE A 684 27.96 20.73 6.25
N ARG A 685 26.86 21.48 6.34
CA ARG A 685 26.50 22.47 5.33
C ARG A 685 27.61 23.51 5.12
N GLY A 686 27.73 23.98 3.89
CA GLY A 686 28.83 24.85 3.45
C GLY A 686 28.94 26.15 4.24
N GLU A 687 27.81 26.74 4.61
CA GLU A 687 27.72 28.01 5.33
C GLU A 687 28.23 27.91 6.78
N TYR A 688 28.24 26.72 7.37
CA TYR A 688 28.63 26.50 8.76
C TYR A 688 30.16 26.40 8.92
N PHE A 689 30.89 27.36 8.34
CA PHE A 689 32.36 27.40 8.37
C PHE A 689 32.92 27.29 9.80
N PHE A 690 32.37 28.08 10.73
CA PHE A 690 32.84 28.10 12.11
C PHE A 690 32.62 26.76 12.84
N ALA A 691 31.44 26.15 12.67
CA ALA A 691 31.17 24.84 13.27
C ALA A 691 32.01 23.72 12.63
N ALA A 692 32.25 23.80 11.31
CA ALA A 692 33.13 22.85 10.62
C ALA A 692 34.57 22.91 11.15
N GLN A 693 35.13 24.11 11.34
CA GLN A 693 36.46 24.27 11.94
C GLN A 693 36.55 23.67 13.35
N ARG A 694 35.49 23.82 14.15
CA ARG A 694 35.44 23.24 15.49
C ARG A 694 35.33 21.72 15.45
N LEU A 695 34.51 21.16 14.56
CA LEU A 695 34.39 19.71 14.37
C LEU A 695 35.71 19.10 13.87
N GLU A 696 36.37 19.75 12.90
CA GLU A 696 37.68 19.32 12.39
C GLU A 696 38.74 19.31 13.50
N ALA A 697 38.80 20.38 14.32
CA ALA A 697 39.69 20.45 15.48
C ALA A 697 39.39 19.32 16.49
N ALA A 698 38.11 19.09 16.80
CA ALA A 698 37.70 18.06 17.73
C ALA A 698 38.01 16.63 17.23
N VAL A 699 37.89 16.39 15.91
CA VAL A 699 38.31 15.15 15.27
C VAL A 699 39.83 14.96 15.39
N VAL A 700 40.64 16.01 15.18
CA VAL A 700 42.10 15.94 15.38
C VAL A 700 42.44 15.61 16.83
N GLU A 701 41.78 16.25 17.80
CA GLU A 701 41.99 15.98 19.22
C GLU A 701 41.58 14.57 19.62
N ALA A 702 40.42 14.09 19.14
CA ALA A 702 39.95 12.73 19.39
C ALA A 702 40.91 11.69 18.82
N ARG A 703 41.45 11.93 17.62
CA ARG A 703 42.44 11.04 16.99
C ARG A 703 43.74 11.01 17.78
N ALA A 704 44.24 12.16 18.23
CA ALA A 704 45.45 12.24 19.04
C ALA A 704 45.33 11.50 20.39
N LYS A 705 44.12 11.41 20.94
CA LYS A 705 43.82 10.68 22.19
C LYS A 705 43.51 9.20 21.97
N GLY A 706 43.50 8.71 20.72
CA GLY A 706 43.15 7.33 20.39
C GLY A 706 41.66 7.00 20.58
N TYR A 707 40.80 8.02 20.59
CA TYR A 707 39.36 7.85 20.66
C TYR A 707 38.78 7.51 19.29
N ILE A 708 39.41 7.98 18.21
CA ILE A 708 39.11 7.59 16.83
C ILE A 708 40.38 7.14 16.11
N GLY A 709 40.23 6.40 15.02
CA GLY A 709 41.30 5.75 14.28
C GLY A 709 41.32 4.25 14.57
N LYS A 710 42.52 3.66 14.58
CA LYS A 710 42.69 2.22 14.80
C LYS A 710 42.61 1.82 16.26
N GLY A 711 41.93 0.71 16.55
CA GLY A 711 41.83 0.13 17.87
C GLY A 711 41.31 1.11 18.92
N ILE A 712 40.14 1.70 18.66
CA ILE A 712 39.56 2.78 19.47
C ILE A 712 39.51 2.35 20.94
N PHE A 713 40.03 3.22 21.84
CA PHE A 713 40.12 2.96 23.29
C PHE A 713 40.81 1.63 23.67
N GLY A 714 41.73 1.14 22.84
CA GLY A 714 42.44 -0.11 23.06
C GLY A 714 41.62 -1.36 22.73
N THR A 715 40.55 -1.23 21.95
CA THR A 715 39.73 -2.34 21.45
C THR A 715 40.27 -2.86 20.12
N SER A 716 39.67 -3.92 19.56
CA SER A 716 39.99 -4.41 18.21
C SER A 716 39.17 -3.73 17.10
N LYS A 717 38.33 -2.74 17.44
CA LYS A 717 37.49 -2.03 16.48
C LYS A 717 38.19 -0.77 15.98
N ASP A 718 38.05 -0.51 14.69
CA ASP A 718 38.50 0.71 14.03
C ASP A 718 37.30 1.63 13.79
N MET A 719 37.48 2.94 13.94
CA MET A 719 36.46 3.94 13.61
C MET A 719 37.14 5.24 13.19
N GLU A 720 37.11 5.54 11.90
CA GLU A 720 37.60 6.80 11.34
C GLU A 720 36.45 7.81 11.19
N ILE A 721 36.73 9.11 11.37
CA ILE A 721 35.74 10.17 11.19
C ILE A 721 36.30 11.23 10.24
N THR A 722 35.56 11.49 9.16
CA THR A 722 35.84 12.57 8.21
C THR A 722 34.75 13.63 8.26
N VAL A 723 35.15 14.89 8.47
CA VAL A 723 34.26 16.04 8.28
C VAL A 723 34.28 16.41 6.80
N HIS A 724 33.11 16.45 6.17
CA HIS A 724 32.93 16.86 4.78
C HIS A 724 32.03 18.09 4.72
N ARG A 725 32.53 19.18 4.14
CA ARG A 725 31.77 20.42 4.00
C ARG A 725 31.05 20.45 2.65
N GLY A 726 29.73 20.60 2.67
CA GLY A 726 28.93 20.90 1.48
C GLY A 726 29.15 22.33 0.97
N ALA A 727 28.28 22.80 0.08
CA ALA A 727 28.44 24.09 -0.62
C ALA A 727 27.15 24.90 -0.77
N GLY A 728 26.23 24.79 0.19
CA GLY A 728 25.02 25.63 0.24
C GLY A 728 23.90 25.16 -0.68
N ALA A 729 23.39 23.96 -0.42
CA ALA A 729 22.23 23.41 -1.11
C ALA A 729 21.40 22.61 -0.11
N TYR A 730 20.15 23.02 0.12
CA TYR A 730 19.21 22.35 1.02
C TYR A 730 18.90 20.93 0.55
N ILE A 731 18.77 20.71 -0.76
CA ILE A 731 18.55 19.38 -1.33
C ILE A 731 19.66 18.37 -0.97
N CYS A 732 20.90 18.82 -0.72
CA CYS A 732 21.97 17.93 -0.26
C CYS A 732 21.80 17.46 1.20
N GLY A 733 20.78 17.94 1.92
CA GLY A 733 20.36 17.39 3.21
C GLY A 733 19.42 16.19 3.09
N GLU A 734 18.84 15.94 1.91
CA GLU A 734 18.04 14.74 1.65
C GLU A 734 18.94 13.50 1.65
N GLU A 735 18.47 12.40 2.24
CA GLU A 735 19.25 11.19 2.51
C GLU A 735 20.08 10.72 1.30
N THR A 736 19.46 10.54 0.14
CA THR A 736 20.14 9.98 -1.03
C THR A 736 20.95 11.03 -1.80
N ALA A 737 20.50 12.28 -1.82
CA ALA A 737 21.23 13.39 -2.43
C ALA A 737 22.51 13.73 -1.66
N LEU A 738 22.50 13.59 -0.33
CA LEU A 738 23.67 13.75 0.53
C LEU A 738 24.78 12.78 0.12
N LEU A 739 24.44 11.50 -0.08
CA LEU A 739 25.40 10.47 -0.49
C LEU A 739 26.02 10.83 -1.85
N THR A 740 25.19 11.18 -2.83
CA THR A 740 25.65 11.59 -4.16
C THR A 740 26.54 12.84 -4.10
N SER A 741 26.17 13.84 -3.29
CA SER A 741 27.01 15.04 -3.08
C SER A 741 28.34 14.69 -2.43
N LEU A 742 28.35 13.78 -1.45
CA LEU A 742 29.55 13.38 -0.73
C LEU A 742 30.53 12.60 -1.63
N GLU A 743 30.01 11.85 -2.60
CA GLU A 743 30.80 11.18 -3.64
C GLU A 743 31.43 12.13 -4.66
N GLY A 744 31.09 13.43 -4.61
CA GLY A 744 31.61 14.46 -5.51
C GLY A 744 30.77 14.68 -6.77
N TYR A 745 29.58 14.07 -6.87
CA TYR A 745 28.62 14.38 -7.91
C TYR A 745 27.72 15.57 -7.51
N ARG A 746 26.85 16.01 -8.43
CA ARG A 746 25.78 16.97 -8.08
C ARG A 746 24.86 16.34 -7.03
N GLY A 747 24.34 17.13 -6.09
CA GLY A 747 23.38 16.68 -5.05
C GLY A 747 22.02 16.28 -5.61
N HIS A 748 22.01 15.28 -6.49
CA HIS A 748 20.84 14.71 -7.12
C HIS A 748 20.47 13.43 -6.35
N PRO A 749 19.21 13.30 -5.92
CA PRO A 749 18.75 12.12 -5.19
C PRO A 749 18.84 10.85 -6.06
N ARG A 750 18.89 9.68 -5.43
CA ARG A 750 18.97 8.36 -6.07
C ARG A 750 17.62 7.64 -6.03
N LEU A 751 17.39 6.74 -6.99
CA LEU A 751 16.14 5.96 -7.04
C LEU A 751 16.19 4.92 -5.92
N LYS A 752 15.09 4.76 -5.19
CA LYS A 752 14.88 3.63 -4.29
C LYS A 752 14.00 2.63 -5.05
N PRO A 753 14.36 1.32 -5.20
CA PRO A 753 15.60 0.62 -4.80
C PRO A 753 16.83 0.81 -5.74
N PRO A 754 18.06 0.46 -5.30
CA PRO A 754 18.42 -0.08 -3.99
C PRO A 754 18.44 0.97 -2.88
N PHE A 755 18.06 0.57 -1.66
CA PHE A 755 18.12 1.44 -0.48
C PHE A 755 19.56 1.66 -0.01
N PRO A 756 19.90 2.82 0.59
CA PRO A 756 21.25 3.11 1.12
C PRO A 756 21.78 2.06 2.10
N ALA A 757 20.88 1.45 2.87
CA ALA A 757 21.16 0.35 3.80
C ALA A 757 21.82 -0.86 3.13
N VAL A 758 21.57 -1.07 1.83
CA VAL A 758 22.15 -2.14 1.00
C VAL A 758 23.29 -1.58 0.15
N GLU A 759 23.04 -0.51 -0.59
CA GLU A 759 24.01 0.13 -1.48
C GLU A 759 23.91 1.67 -1.41
N GLY A 760 24.66 2.25 -0.47
CA GLY A 760 24.71 3.69 -0.22
C GLY A 760 26.00 4.35 -0.72
N LEU A 761 26.75 4.96 0.19
CA LEU A 761 27.96 5.72 -0.12
C LEU A 761 29.05 4.80 -0.69
N TYR A 762 29.62 5.15 -1.84
CA TYR A 762 30.64 4.37 -2.55
C TYR A 762 30.22 2.92 -2.80
N ARG A 763 28.91 2.70 -3.00
CA ARG A 763 28.26 1.39 -3.11
C ARG A 763 28.46 0.49 -1.89
N LYS A 764 28.58 1.09 -0.69
CA LYS A 764 28.64 0.39 0.59
C LYS A 764 27.37 0.62 1.39
N PRO A 765 26.91 -0.37 2.18
CA PRO A 765 25.84 -0.19 3.16
C PRO A 765 26.08 1.07 3.99
N THR A 766 25.16 2.02 3.94
CA THR A 766 25.31 3.33 4.59
C THR A 766 23.98 3.79 5.16
N ILE A 767 24.02 4.29 6.39
CA ILE A 767 22.89 4.95 7.04
C ILE A 767 23.18 6.42 7.24
N VAL A 768 22.18 7.24 6.95
CA VAL A 768 22.19 8.68 7.20
C VAL A 768 21.33 8.94 8.43
N ASN A 769 21.89 9.64 9.42
CA ASN A 769 21.17 10.09 10.61
C ASN A 769 21.31 11.61 10.76
N ASN A 770 20.27 12.25 11.28
CA ASN A 770 20.40 13.63 11.77
C ASN A 770 21.30 13.66 13.01
N ILE A 771 22.00 14.78 13.21
CA ILE A 771 22.89 14.97 14.36
C ILE A 771 22.13 14.90 15.68
N GLU A 772 20.89 15.41 15.74
CA GLU A 772 20.06 15.39 16.95
C GLU A 772 19.85 13.96 17.42
N THR A 773 19.39 13.07 16.54
CA THR A 773 19.20 11.64 16.83
C THR A 773 20.48 11.04 17.42
N ILE A 774 21.63 11.21 16.76
CA ILE A 774 22.90 10.65 17.24
C ILE A 774 23.29 11.20 18.62
N THR A 775 23.08 12.49 18.87
CA THR A 775 23.38 13.09 20.18
C THR A 775 22.47 12.58 21.29
N GLN A 776 21.20 12.32 21.00
CA GLN A 776 20.26 11.79 21.98
C GLN A 776 20.55 10.32 22.34
N VAL A 777 21.05 9.51 21.40
CA VAL A 777 21.48 8.13 21.71
C VAL A 777 22.55 8.11 22.81
N VAL A 778 23.40 9.14 22.90
CA VAL A 778 24.39 9.27 23.98
C VAL A 778 23.71 9.36 25.35
N ALA A 779 22.66 10.19 25.46
CA ALA A 779 21.90 10.35 26.69
C ALA A 779 21.11 9.08 27.03
N ILE A 780 20.50 8.44 26.03
CA ILE A 780 19.79 7.16 26.17
C ILE A 780 20.72 6.08 26.72
N VAL A 781 21.91 5.91 26.15
CA VAL A 781 22.83 4.85 26.59
C VAL A 781 23.42 5.15 27.98
N ARG A 782 23.58 6.44 28.31
CA ARG A 782 24.06 6.87 29.64
C ARG A 782 23.02 6.64 30.74
N ASN A 783 21.76 6.96 30.47
CA ASN A 783 20.71 7.03 31.50
C ASN A 783 19.72 5.85 31.45
N GLY A 784 19.75 5.05 30.38
CA GLY A 784 18.79 3.98 30.11
C GLY A 784 17.64 4.42 29.20
N PRO A 785 17.08 3.51 28.38
CA PRO A 785 15.93 3.81 27.53
C PRO A 785 14.67 4.17 28.33
N GLU A 786 14.49 3.63 29.53
CA GLU A 786 13.36 3.94 30.41
C GLU A 786 13.40 5.40 30.86
N TRP A 787 14.60 5.94 31.13
CA TRP A 787 14.78 7.36 31.43
C TRP A 787 14.37 8.24 30.24
N TYR A 788 14.65 7.82 29.02
CA TYR A 788 14.29 8.60 27.83
C TYR A 788 12.77 8.57 27.58
N ARG A 789 12.15 7.39 27.74
CA ARG A 789 10.70 7.18 27.57
C ARG A 789 9.83 7.81 28.65
N GLN A 790 10.38 8.26 29.78
CA GLN A 790 9.60 8.99 30.80
C GLN A 790 9.23 10.41 30.35
N TRP A 791 9.94 10.94 29.34
CA TRP A 791 9.66 12.21 28.68
C TRP A 791 8.91 11.92 27.39
N GLY A 792 8.14 12.87 26.88
CA GLY A 792 7.34 12.61 25.67
C GLY A 792 5.90 12.19 25.95
N SER A 793 5.26 11.71 24.89
CA SER A 793 4.15 10.78 24.99
C SER A 793 4.66 9.33 24.86
N GLU A 794 3.76 8.37 24.98
CA GLU A 794 4.08 6.95 24.79
C GLU A 794 4.60 6.64 23.39
N LYS A 795 4.03 7.28 22.37
CA LYS A 795 4.36 7.11 20.95
C LYS A 795 5.47 8.06 20.48
N SER A 796 5.59 9.23 21.11
CA SER A 796 6.65 10.21 20.86
C SER A 796 7.53 10.43 22.10
N PRO A 797 8.36 9.45 22.51
CA PRO A 797 9.18 9.56 23.70
C PRO A 797 10.38 10.50 23.51
N GLY A 798 10.79 11.15 24.60
CA GLY A 798 12.03 11.92 24.69
C GLY A 798 11.86 13.43 24.56
N PHE A 799 12.84 14.06 23.90
CA PHE A 799 12.97 15.52 23.79
C PHE A 799 13.21 15.95 22.35
N ALA A 800 12.87 17.19 22.05
CA ALA A 800 13.21 17.87 20.82
C ALA A 800 14.04 19.13 21.08
N LEU A 801 14.92 19.45 20.15
CA LEU A 801 15.53 20.77 20.03
C LEU A 801 14.61 21.70 19.23
N TYR A 802 13.62 22.29 19.93
CA TYR A 802 12.69 23.24 19.32
C TYR A 802 13.43 24.52 18.89
N CYS A 803 13.53 24.72 17.59
CA CYS A 803 14.16 25.88 16.97
C CYS A 803 13.11 26.96 16.72
N LEU A 804 12.78 27.74 17.76
CA LEU A 804 11.75 28.77 17.71
C LEU A 804 12.25 30.04 17.04
N SER A 805 11.51 30.46 16.01
CA SER A 805 11.81 31.63 15.18
C SER A 805 10.53 32.40 14.81
N GLY A 806 10.70 33.48 14.05
CA GLY A 806 9.61 34.38 13.68
C GLY A 806 9.38 35.46 14.72
N GLN A 807 8.14 35.91 14.86
CA GLN A 807 7.77 37.14 15.56
C GLN A 807 7.51 36.93 17.07
N VAL A 808 8.51 36.37 17.75
CA VAL A 808 8.51 36.13 19.21
C VAL A 808 9.55 36.99 19.93
N LYS A 809 9.37 37.25 21.23
CA LYS A 809 10.29 38.11 22.00
C LYS A 809 11.66 37.48 22.24
N LYS A 810 11.72 36.15 22.40
CA LYS A 810 12.95 35.38 22.62
C LYS A 810 13.06 34.21 21.65
N PRO A 811 13.40 34.46 20.37
CA PRO A 811 13.70 33.38 19.44
C PRO A 811 14.97 32.64 19.89
N GLY A 812 15.07 31.35 19.60
CA GLY A 812 16.19 30.53 20.06
C GLY A 812 15.92 29.03 19.95
N VAL A 813 16.87 28.25 20.44
CA VAL A 813 16.75 26.79 20.54
C VAL A 813 16.42 26.42 21.98
N TYR A 814 15.37 25.63 22.16
CA TYR A 814 14.90 25.16 23.47
C TYR A 814 14.86 23.63 23.44
N GLU A 815 15.64 22.98 24.31
CA GLU A 815 15.55 21.53 24.53
C GLU A 815 14.43 21.25 25.52
N LEU A 816 13.31 20.71 25.04
CA LEU A 816 12.12 20.44 25.85
C LEU A 816 11.53 19.07 25.50
N PRO A 817 10.75 18.43 26.41
CA PRO A 817 10.08 17.18 26.10
C PRO A 817 9.14 17.31 24.91
N TYR A 818 9.08 16.24 24.10
CA TYR A 818 7.92 16.02 23.23
C TYR A 818 6.66 16.03 24.13
N ASN A 819 5.55 16.61 23.65
CA ASN A 819 4.34 17.00 24.41
C ASN A 819 4.26 18.44 24.91
N THR A 820 5.36 19.21 24.88
CA THR A 820 5.28 20.67 25.12
C THR A 820 4.33 21.28 24.11
N THR A 821 3.35 22.10 24.51
CA THR A 821 2.41 22.70 23.55
C THR A 821 3.03 23.93 22.84
N LEU A 822 2.52 24.27 21.66
CA LEU A 822 2.95 25.49 20.95
C LEU A 822 2.73 26.73 21.82
N ARG A 823 1.61 26.79 22.56
CA ARG A 823 1.31 27.87 23.50
C ARG A 823 2.36 27.98 24.60
N GLN A 824 2.73 26.87 25.24
CA GLN A 824 3.75 26.86 26.29
C GLN A 824 5.09 27.36 25.74
N LEU A 825 5.54 26.81 24.60
CA LEU A 825 6.78 27.23 23.96
C LEU A 825 6.80 28.75 23.67
N ILE A 826 5.71 29.28 23.11
CA ILE A 826 5.63 30.69 22.69
C ILE A 826 5.47 31.63 23.89
N TYR A 827 4.57 31.34 24.83
CA TYR A 827 4.24 32.29 25.90
C TYR A 827 5.09 32.09 27.16
N ASP A 828 5.31 30.85 27.59
CA ASP A 828 6.01 30.57 28.85
C ASP A 828 7.53 30.67 28.66
N TYR A 829 8.06 30.06 27.60
CA TYR A 829 9.50 30.04 27.33
C TYR A 829 9.95 31.29 26.56
N ALA A 830 9.29 31.62 25.44
CA ALA A 830 9.71 32.73 24.59
C ALA A 830 9.19 34.11 25.02
N GLY A 831 8.29 34.17 26.01
CA GLY A 831 7.74 35.41 26.57
C GLY A 831 6.66 36.09 25.74
N GLY A 832 6.06 35.37 24.79
CA GLY A 832 5.02 35.85 23.88
C GLY A 832 5.56 36.42 22.57
N THR A 833 4.66 37.01 21.80
CA THR A 833 4.91 37.62 20.49
C THR A 833 5.51 39.03 20.59
N ILE A 834 6.17 39.48 19.53
CA ILE A 834 6.67 40.86 19.44
C ILE A 834 5.50 41.84 19.52
N ASP A 835 5.65 42.88 20.35
CA ASP A 835 4.63 43.91 20.61
C ASP A 835 3.26 43.35 21.08
N ASP A 836 3.25 42.13 21.64
CA ASP A 836 2.04 41.42 22.06
C ASP A 836 1.00 41.29 20.93
N ARG A 837 1.46 41.26 19.67
CA ARG A 837 0.60 41.08 18.50
C ARG A 837 -0.06 39.69 18.53
N PRO A 838 -1.35 39.57 18.16
CA PRO A 838 -1.98 38.27 18.02
C PRO A 838 -1.26 37.39 17.01
N ILE A 839 -1.25 36.08 17.24
CA ILE A 839 -0.68 35.10 16.31
C ILE A 839 -1.68 34.91 15.16
N LYS A 840 -1.19 34.91 13.92
CA LYS A 840 -1.98 34.55 12.75
C LYS A 840 -1.82 33.07 12.40
N SER A 841 -0.58 32.59 12.45
CA SER A 841 -0.22 31.24 12.02
C SER A 841 1.06 30.74 12.67
N VAL A 842 1.19 29.42 12.80
CA VAL A 842 2.43 28.78 13.28
C VAL A 842 2.76 27.59 12.39
N ILE A 843 4.03 27.44 12.03
CA ILE A 843 4.56 26.27 11.34
C ILE A 843 5.30 25.42 12.38
N PRO A 844 4.84 24.21 12.74
CA PRO A 844 5.36 23.48 13.89
C PRO A 844 6.56 22.58 13.60
N GLY A 845 6.96 22.38 12.34
CA GLY A 845 8.08 21.47 12.03
C GLY A 845 9.23 22.04 11.21
N GLY A 846 9.04 23.20 10.60
CA GLY A 846 9.93 23.77 9.61
C GLY A 846 9.12 24.16 8.37
N LEU A 847 9.71 24.99 7.52
CA LEU A 847 9.04 25.65 6.39
C LEU A 847 8.25 24.70 5.46
N SER A 848 8.62 23.42 5.42
CA SER A 848 7.98 22.37 4.61
C SER A 848 6.63 21.89 5.13
N MET A 849 6.31 22.17 6.38
CA MET A 849 5.16 21.56 7.06
C MET A 849 3.92 22.43 6.92
N PRO A 850 2.71 21.82 6.87
CA PRO A 850 1.46 22.56 6.91
C PRO A 850 1.39 23.50 8.12
N HIS A 851 0.66 24.59 7.99
CA HIS A 851 0.45 25.52 9.08
C HIS A 851 -0.57 24.96 10.08
N VAL A 852 -0.38 25.25 11.36
CA VAL A 852 -1.33 24.90 12.42
C VAL A 852 -2.26 26.11 12.67
N PRO A 853 -3.59 25.90 12.65
CA PRO A 853 -4.59 26.91 13.03
C PRO A 853 -4.40 27.44 14.46
N ILE A 854 -4.75 28.71 14.70
CA ILE A 854 -4.55 29.39 16.00
C ILE A 854 -5.36 28.77 17.15
N ASP A 855 -6.52 28.19 16.85
CA ASP A 855 -7.36 27.49 17.83
C ASP A 855 -6.74 26.16 18.30
N LYS A 856 -5.66 25.71 17.64
CA LYS A 856 -4.90 24.50 17.97
C LYS A 856 -3.53 24.77 18.60
N LEU A 857 -3.27 25.96 19.14
CA LEU A 857 -2.00 26.25 19.84
C LEU A 857 -1.78 25.41 21.11
N ASP A 858 -2.85 24.85 21.67
CA ASP A 858 -2.79 23.96 22.83
C ASP A 858 -2.53 22.50 22.44
N THR A 859 -2.38 22.18 21.15
CA THR A 859 -1.97 20.86 20.68
C THR A 859 -0.57 20.51 21.22
N PRO A 860 -0.42 19.36 21.90
CA PRO A 860 0.90 18.87 22.30
C PRO A 860 1.80 18.66 21.08
N MET A 861 3.07 19.05 21.16
CA MET A 861 4.03 18.80 20.08
C MET A 861 4.57 17.36 20.18
N THR A 862 3.69 16.39 19.90
CA THR A 862 4.02 14.99 19.59
C THR A 862 3.77 14.74 18.09
N PHE A 863 4.34 13.67 17.51
CA PHE A 863 4.13 13.38 16.09
C PHE A 863 2.66 13.10 15.80
N GLU A 864 2.00 12.31 16.65
CA GLU A 864 0.59 11.93 16.51
C GLU A 864 -0.37 13.11 16.68
N ASP A 865 -0.16 13.99 17.66
CA ASP A 865 -1.08 15.09 17.97
C ASP A 865 -1.01 16.18 16.89
N ILE A 866 0.21 16.49 16.40
CA ILE A 866 0.40 17.48 15.34
C ILE A 866 -0.08 16.94 13.99
N GLN A 867 0.07 15.64 13.74
CA GLN A 867 -0.55 14.98 12.58
C GLN A 867 -2.08 15.06 12.65
N GLY A 868 -2.67 14.77 13.82
CA GLY A 868 -4.11 14.96 14.07
C GLY A 868 -4.56 16.42 13.95
N ALA A 869 -3.66 17.38 14.15
CA ALA A 869 -3.93 18.79 13.89
C ALA A 869 -3.92 19.16 12.39
N GLY A 870 -3.50 18.26 11.50
CA GLY A 870 -3.38 18.47 10.06
C GLY A 870 -2.02 18.99 9.60
N SER A 871 -0.97 18.81 10.42
CA SER A 871 0.40 19.25 10.15
C SER A 871 1.42 18.14 10.44
N SER A 872 2.71 18.45 10.54
CA SER A 872 3.76 17.52 10.96
C SER A 872 4.90 18.26 11.66
N LEU A 873 5.56 17.58 12.60
CA LEU A 873 6.65 18.13 13.41
C LEU A 873 7.98 18.22 12.69
N GLY A 874 8.19 17.55 11.55
CA GLY A 874 9.43 17.64 10.77
C GLY A 874 10.71 17.71 11.61
N SER A 875 11.37 18.87 11.57
CA SER A 875 12.62 19.19 12.31
C SER A 875 12.43 20.02 13.59
N CYS A 876 11.18 20.23 14.03
CA CYS A 876 10.82 21.15 15.11
C CYS A 876 11.32 22.60 14.91
N GLY A 877 11.44 23.02 13.64
CA GLY A 877 11.78 24.38 13.23
C GLY A 877 10.58 25.32 13.30
N ILE A 878 10.20 25.73 14.50
CA ILE A 878 8.97 26.51 14.73
C ILE A 878 9.08 27.92 14.14
N ILE A 879 8.10 28.33 13.34
CA ILE A 879 8.00 29.69 12.79
C ILE A 879 6.67 30.31 13.22
N VAL A 880 6.72 31.39 14.00
CA VAL A 880 5.53 32.14 14.44
C VAL A 880 5.30 33.36 13.56
N ILE A 881 4.10 33.47 13.00
CA ILE A 881 3.64 34.57 12.15
C ILE A 881 2.50 35.29 12.89
N CYS A 882 2.65 36.59 13.12
CA CYS A 882 1.65 37.42 13.78
C CYS A 882 0.64 38.01 12.79
N GLU A 883 -0.45 38.55 13.32
CA GLU A 883 -1.41 39.34 12.57
C GLU A 883 -0.76 40.60 11.94
N GLY A 884 -1.32 40.99 10.79
CA GLY A 884 -0.82 42.09 9.95
C GLY A 884 0.22 41.67 8.90
N GLU A 885 0.71 40.42 8.93
CA GLU A 885 1.60 39.90 7.89
C GLU A 885 0.80 39.37 6.68
N SER A 886 1.34 39.59 5.48
CA SER A 886 0.72 39.13 4.23
C SER A 886 0.99 37.64 3.99
N VAL A 887 -0.08 36.84 3.97
CA VAL A 887 0.01 35.41 3.65
C VAL A 887 0.44 35.16 2.21
N VAL A 888 0.17 36.10 1.30
CA VAL A 888 0.63 36.07 -0.10
C VAL A 888 2.15 36.19 -0.16
N GLU A 889 2.72 37.16 0.56
CA GLU A 889 4.18 37.37 0.60
C GLU A 889 4.89 36.17 1.25
N VAL A 890 4.32 35.63 2.33
CA VAL A 890 4.85 34.43 2.99
C VAL A 890 4.83 33.24 2.03
N ALA A 891 3.69 32.97 1.36
CA ALA A 891 3.60 31.88 0.38
C ALA A 891 4.60 32.04 -0.77
N ARG A 892 4.76 33.27 -1.30
CA ARG A 892 5.73 33.53 -2.37
C ARG A 892 7.17 33.34 -1.91
N ARG A 893 7.53 33.83 -0.70
CA ARG A 893 8.86 33.60 -0.10
C ARG A 893 9.13 32.11 0.08
N THR A 894 8.16 31.36 0.56
CA THR A 894 8.24 29.90 0.74
C THR A 894 8.51 29.20 -0.59
N MET A 895 7.71 29.48 -1.63
CA MET A 895 7.92 28.88 -2.95
C MET A 895 9.24 29.30 -3.58
N GLY A 896 9.65 30.55 -3.43
CA GLY A 896 10.92 31.03 -3.97
C GLY A 896 12.12 30.34 -3.34
N PHE A 897 12.07 30.03 -2.04
CA PHE A 897 13.06 29.19 -1.38
C PHE A 897 13.12 27.80 -2.00
N TYR A 898 11.98 27.10 -2.11
CA TYR A 898 11.98 25.75 -2.67
C TYR A 898 12.34 25.68 -4.15
N ARG A 899 12.00 26.71 -4.93
CA ARG A 899 12.40 26.80 -6.33
C ARG A 899 13.91 27.02 -6.47
N GLU A 900 14.53 27.85 -5.64
CA GLU A 900 15.99 28.04 -5.60
C GLU A 900 16.73 26.77 -5.14
N GLU A 901 16.18 26.09 -4.14
CA GLU A 901 16.82 24.95 -3.48
C GLU A 901 16.53 23.60 -4.16
N SER A 902 15.69 23.58 -5.20
CA SER A 902 15.43 22.39 -5.99
C SER A 902 16.68 21.98 -6.78
N CYS A 903 17.03 20.69 -6.74
CA CYS A 903 18.12 20.20 -7.59
C CYS A 903 17.80 20.17 -9.09
N GLY A 904 16.52 20.34 -9.46
CA GLY A 904 16.05 20.35 -10.83
C GLY A 904 16.02 18.98 -11.52
N LYS A 905 16.14 17.86 -10.80
CA LYS A 905 16.18 16.53 -11.41
C LYS A 905 14.82 16.12 -12.03
N CYS A 906 13.75 16.11 -11.24
CA CYS A 906 12.41 15.72 -11.69
C CYS A 906 11.63 16.93 -12.24
N THR A 907 10.96 16.72 -13.37
CA THR A 907 10.19 17.77 -14.07
C THR A 907 9.07 18.36 -13.21
N PRO A 908 8.26 17.59 -12.47
CA PRO A 908 7.19 18.15 -11.64
C PRO A 908 7.71 19.18 -10.64
N CYS A 909 8.70 18.83 -9.83
CA CYS A 909 9.31 19.77 -8.88
C CYS A 909 10.01 20.96 -9.58
N ARG A 910 10.83 20.69 -10.61
CA ARG A 910 11.64 21.73 -11.28
C ARG A 910 10.77 22.80 -11.93
N GLU A 911 9.79 22.38 -12.74
CA GLU A 911 8.97 23.31 -13.52
C GLU A 911 7.77 23.80 -12.70
N GLY A 912 7.10 22.88 -11.99
CA GLY A 912 5.89 23.17 -11.22
C GLY A 912 6.13 24.15 -10.08
N GLY A 913 7.23 24.01 -9.33
CA GLY A 913 7.60 24.97 -8.28
C GLY A 913 7.81 26.39 -8.84
N GLY A 914 8.43 26.50 -10.01
CA GLY A 914 8.62 27.77 -10.71
C GLY A 914 7.33 28.35 -11.30
N TRP A 915 6.36 27.52 -11.68
CA TRP A 915 5.03 28.00 -12.09
C TRP A 915 4.25 28.56 -10.91
N ILE A 916 4.21 27.86 -9.77
CA ILE A 916 3.51 28.33 -8.58
C ILE A 916 4.10 29.67 -8.10
N GLU A 917 5.43 29.80 -8.04
CA GLU A 917 6.07 31.07 -7.67
C GLU A 917 5.67 32.21 -8.62
N LYS A 918 5.62 31.97 -9.94
CA LYS A 918 5.19 32.99 -10.91
C LYS A 918 3.74 33.42 -10.73
N ILE A 919 2.86 32.48 -10.38
CA ILE A 919 1.46 32.80 -10.07
C ILE A 919 1.40 33.67 -8.81
N LEU A 920 2.14 33.31 -7.76
CA LEU A 920 2.21 34.10 -6.52
C LEU A 920 2.83 35.48 -6.73
N GLU A 921 3.87 35.61 -7.56
CA GLU A 921 4.43 36.90 -7.97
C GLU A 921 3.42 37.75 -8.74
N ARG A 922 2.60 37.13 -9.60
CA ARG A 922 1.55 37.81 -10.34
C ARG A 922 0.45 38.32 -9.39
N ILE A 923 0.03 37.50 -8.44
CA ILE A 923 -0.91 37.91 -7.38
C ILE A 923 -0.33 39.10 -6.61
N GLU A 924 0.93 39.02 -6.15
CA GLU A 924 1.59 40.10 -5.40
C GLU A 924 1.67 41.42 -6.18
N ARG A 925 1.83 41.37 -7.52
CA ARG A 925 1.86 42.54 -8.42
C ARG A 925 0.48 43.16 -8.72
N GLY A 926 -0.61 42.59 -8.21
CA GLY A 926 -1.97 43.06 -8.48
C GLY A 926 -2.53 42.62 -9.84
N GLU A 927 -1.99 41.55 -10.40
CA GLU A 927 -2.43 40.94 -11.66
C GLU A 927 -3.08 39.56 -11.44
N GLY A 928 -3.31 39.20 -10.18
CA GLY A 928 -3.89 37.91 -9.79
C GLY A 928 -5.38 37.79 -10.12
N GLN A 929 -5.84 36.56 -10.26
CA GLN A 929 -7.25 36.20 -10.41
C GLN A 929 -7.66 35.19 -9.34
N SER A 930 -8.93 35.15 -8.94
CA SER A 930 -9.39 34.16 -7.95
C SER A 930 -9.17 32.70 -8.39
N SER A 931 -9.24 32.44 -9.69
CA SER A 931 -8.93 31.14 -10.32
C SER A 931 -7.47 30.69 -10.14
N ASP A 932 -6.58 31.62 -9.81
CA ASP A 932 -5.16 31.32 -9.57
C ASP A 932 -4.96 30.45 -8.34
N LEU A 933 -5.82 30.59 -7.33
CA LEU A 933 -5.76 29.79 -6.12
C LEU A 933 -6.10 28.33 -6.42
N ASP A 934 -7.10 28.09 -7.27
CA ASP A 934 -7.48 26.75 -7.73
C ASP A 934 -6.41 26.16 -8.65
N LEU A 935 -5.78 27.00 -9.49
CA LEU A 935 -4.65 26.58 -10.32
C LEU A 935 -3.45 26.18 -9.47
N ILE A 936 -3.09 26.96 -8.44
CA ILE A 936 -1.99 26.60 -7.53
C ILE A 936 -2.29 25.27 -6.85
N ASP A 937 -3.50 25.07 -6.32
CA ASP A 937 -3.88 23.81 -5.66
C ASP A 937 -3.76 22.61 -6.61
N ARG A 938 -4.27 22.73 -7.85
CA ARG A 938 -4.11 21.72 -8.90
C ARG A 938 -2.66 21.43 -9.24
N LEU A 939 -1.79 22.44 -9.27
CA LEU A 939 -0.36 22.27 -9.53
C LEU A 939 0.39 21.58 -8.39
N THR A 940 -0.09 21.70 -7.14
CA THR A 940 0.58 21.06 -5.99
C THR A 940 0.52 19.52 -6.04
N TRP A 941 -0.58 18.96 -6.55
CA TRP A 941 -0.82 17.52 -6.63
C TRP A 941 0.22 16.71 -7.42
N PRO A 942 0.52 17.04 -8.69
CA PRO A 942 1.55 16.34 -9.44
C PRO A 942 2.95 16.58 -8.84
N ILE A 943 3.21 17.75 -8.25
CA ILE A 943 4.49 18.01 -7.57
C ILE A 943 4.66 17.10 -6.35
N GLU A 944 3.61 16.91 -5.55
CA GLU A 944 3.61 16.03 -4.38
C GLU A 944 3.79 14.56 -4.76
N ARG A 945 3.01 14.06 -5.73
CA ARG A 945 2.91 12.62 -6.03
C ARG A 945 3.89 12.10 -7.07
N GLN A 946 4.40 12.96 -7.96
CA GLN A 946 5.23 12.55 -9.10
C GLN A 946 6.67 13.09 -9.02
N SER A 947 7.05 13.67 -7.88
CA SER A 947 8.43 14.05 -7.64
C SER A 947 9.27 12.87 -7.17
N PHE A 948 10.54 12.86 -7.58
CA PHE A 948 11.44 11.74 -7.36
C PHE A 948 11.87 11.56 -5.90
N CYS A 949 11.84 12.63 -5.10
CA CYS A 949 12.19 12.60 -3.69
C CYS A 949 11.20 13.45 -2.88
N PRO A 950 11.14 13.27 -1.54
CA PRO A 950 10.19 14.00 -0.68
C PRO A 950 10.31 15.52 -0.71
N PHE A 951 11.39 16.09 -1.25
CA PHE A 951 11.52 17.53 -1.49
C PHE A 951 10.33 18.09 -2.29
N GLY A 952 9.81 17.33 -3.27
CA GLY A 952 8.65 17.77 -4.06
C GLY A 952 7.43 18.02 -3.19
N ALA A 953 7.02 17.04 -2.39
CA ALA A 953 5.92 17.17 -1.45
C ALA A 953 6.17 18.29 -0.42
N ALA A 954 7.36 18.30 0.18
CA ALA A 954 7.79 19.33 1.14
C ALA A 954 7.75 20.76 0.54
N SER A 955 7.95 20.91 -0.77
CA SER A 955 7.93 22.22 -1.41
C SER A 955 6.55 22.85 -1.54
N VAL A 956 5.49 22.05 -1.50
CA VAL A 956 4.12 22.51 -1.77
C VAL A 956 3.17 22.40 -0.56
N TRP A 957 3.45 21.55 0.42
CA TRP A 957 2.59 21.36 1.59
C TRP A 957 2.31 22.65 2.38
N GLY A 958 3.35 23.43 2.67
CA GLY A 958 3.19 24.70 3.39
C GLY A 958 2.30 25.69 2.64
N VAL A 959 2.50 25.83 1.33
CA VAL A 959 1.76 26.76 0.48
C VAL A 959 0.31 26.32 0.25
N ARG A 960 0.08 25.02 0.01
CA ARG A 960 -1.27 24.45 -0.06
C ARG A 960 -2.03 24.68 1.25
N SER A 961 -1.37 24.46 2.38
CA SER A 961 -1.96 24.70 3.70
C SER A 961 -2.30 26.18 3.91
N MET A 962 -1.43 27.11 3.53
CA MET A 962 -1.71 28.54 3.60
C MET A 962 -2.92 28.93 2.76
N ILE A 963 -3.02 28.45 1.52
CA ILE A 963 -4.18 28.71 0.67
C ILE A 963 -5.45 28.14 1.31
N LYS A 964 -5.41 26.92 1.83
CA LYS A 964 -6.58 26.29 2.48
C LYS A 964 -7.04 27.06 3.72
N LEU A 965 -6.12 27.44 4.60
CA LEU A 965 -6.46 28.09 5.88
C LEU A 965 -6.79 29.57 5.73
N TYR A 966 -6.15 30.25 4.78
CA TYR A 966 -6.23 31.71 4.63
C TYR A 966 -6.76 32.12 3.25
N ARG A 967 -7.54 31.27 2.56
CA ARG A 967 -8.11 31.57 1.24
C ARG A 967 -8.79 32.94 1.18
N ALA A 968 -9.58 33.27 2.20
CA ALA A 968 -10.25 34.57 2.30
C ALA A 968 -9.27 35.74 2.27
N ASP A 969 -8.08 35.61 2.86
CA ASP A 969 -7.05 36.66 2.82
C ASP A 969 -6.44 36.79 1.42
N PHE A 970 -6.23 35.68 0.71
CA PHE A 970 -5.78 35.69 -0.69
C PHE A 970 -6.83 36.34 -1.60
N GLU A 971 -8.09 35.97 -1.46
CA GLU A 971 -9.20 36.53 -2.24
C GLU A 971 -9.39 38.02 -1.95
N ALA A 972 -9.30 38.44 -0.69
CA ALA A 972 -9.34 39.85 -0.31
C ALA A 972 -8.16 40.64 -0.91
N TYR A 973 -6.95 40.09 -0.87
CA TYR A 973 -5.77 40.71 -1.50
C TYR A 973 -5.97 40.87 -3.02
N ILE A 974 -6.47 39.84 -3.70
CA ILE A 974 -6.76 39.88 -5.14
C ILE A 974 -7.84 40.92 -5.44
N ALA A 975 -8.93 40.95 -4.69
CA ALA A 975 -10.01 41.92 -4.89
C ALA A 975 -9.58 43.37 -4.65
N GLU A 976 -8.68 43.60 -3.68
CA GLU A 976 -8.12 44.93 -3.41
C GLU A 976 -7.15 45.40 -4.50
N THR A 977 -6.32 44.48 -5.01
CA THR A 977 -5.21 44.82 -5.93
C THR A 977 -5.58 44.71 -7.41
N ASN A 978 -6.55 43.86 -7.77
CA ASN A 978 -7.11 43.72 -9.13
C ASN A 978 -8.65 43.86 -9.12
N PRO A 979 -9.20 45.03 -8.75
CA PRO A 979 -10.65 45.22 -8.59
C PRO A 979 -11.44 45.11 -9.91
N THR A 980 -10.76 45.27 -11.05
CA THR A 980 -11.37 45.17 -12.38
C THR A 980 -11.42 43.73 -12.90
N GLY A 981 -10.66 42.81 -12.29
CA GLY A 981 -10.51 41.43 -12.75
C GLY A 981 -9.89 41.34 -14.14
N GLU A 982 -9.16 42.37 -14.57
CA GLU A 982 -8.53 42.39 -15.89
C GLU A 982 -7.45 41.31 -15.96
N GLU A 983 -7.49 40.50 -17.02
CA GLU A 983 -6.47 39.48 -17.26
C GLU A 983 -5.15 40.16 -17.68
N PRO A 984 -3.99 39.63 -17.29
CA PRO A 984 -2.71 40.11 -17.80
C PRO A 984 -2.65 39.92 -19.33
N GLU A 985 -2.21 40.96 -20.07
CA GLU A 985 -1.94 40.81 -21.50
C GLU A 985 -0.83 39.77 -21.72
N LEU A 986 -1.22 38.56 -22.13
CA LEU A 986 -0.26 37.52 -22.50
C LEU A 986 0.51 37.99 -23.74
N PRO A 987 1.86 38.08 -23.69
CA PRO A 987 2.63 38.38 -24.87
C PRO A 987 2.46 37.20 -25.84
N VAL A 988 1.67 37.42 -26.89
CA VAL A 988 1.59 36.49 -28.02
C VAL A 988 3.01 36.34 -28.55
N ARG A 989 3.64 35.19 -28.30
CA ARG A 989 4.90 34.88 -29.00
C ARG A 989 4.56 34.92 -30.48
N PRO A 990 5.19 35.79 -31.29
CA PRO A 990 4.99 35.73 -32.71
C PRO A 990 5.35 34.31 -33.12
N ILE A 991 4.36 33.56 -33.61
CA ILE A 991 4.61 32.28 -34.22
C ILE A 991 5.52 32.61 -35.40
N TYR A 992 6.81 32.30 -35.27
CA TYR A 992 7.75 32.45 -36.36
C TYR A 992 7.47 31.32 -37.36
N ARG A 993 6.36 31.45 -38.10
CA ARG A 993 6.21 30.82 -39.40
C ARG A 993 6.80 31.81 -40.39
N PRO A 994 8.02 31.60 -40.90
CA PRO A 994 8.36 32.24 -42.16
C PRO A 994 7.32 31.73 -43.18
N ASP A 995 6.75 32.66 -43.95
CA ASP A 995 6.07 32.38 -45.23
C ASP A 995 4.53 32.41 -45.31
N THR A 996 3.86 33.25 -44.53
CA THR A 996 2.58 33.82 -45.01
C THR A 996 2.53 35.29 -44.66
N GLY A 997 2.70 36.16 -45.66
CA GLY A 997 2.78 37.63 -45.53
C GLY A 997 1.51 38.33 -45.04
N GLU A 998 0.77 37.73 -44.11
CA GLU A 998 -0.43 38.31 -43.51
C GLU A 998 -0.26 38.43 -41.99
N VAL A 999 -0.48 39.64 -41.49
CA VAL A 999 -0.45 39.96 -40.06
C VAL A 999 -1.72 39.42 -39.43
N ALA A 1000 -1.62 38.42 -38.55
CA ALA A 1000 -2.77 37.90 -37.81
C ALA A 1000 -3.35 38.99 -36.87
N PRO A 1001 -4.70 39.12 -36.78
CA PRO A 1001 -5.32 40.07 -35.86
C PRO A 1001 -5.15 39.60 -34.41
N LYS A 1002 -4.96 40.56 -33.51
CA LYS A 1002 -4.92 40.33 -32.07
C LYS A 1002 -6.27 39.78 -31.60
N VAL A 1003 -6.28 38.57 -31.04
CA VAL A 1003 -7.42 38.01 -30.31
C VAL A 1003 -7.27 38.42 -28.85
N ARG A 1004 -8.26 39.13 -28.30
CA ARG A 1004 -8.47 39.20 -26.85
C ARG A 1004 -9.26 37.95 -26.47
N VAL A 1005 -8.73 37.17 -25.53
CA VAL A 1005 -9.49 36.14 -24.81
C VAL A 1005 -10.32 36.84 -23.75
#